data_AF-A0A2M8CQX6-F1
#
_entry.id   AF-A0A2M8CQX6-F1
#
_cell.length_a   1.000
_cell.length_b   1.000
_cell.length_c   1.000
_cell.angle_alpha   90.00
_cell.angle_beta   90.00
_cell.angle_gamma   90.00
#
_symmetry.space_group_name_H-M   'P 1'
#
loop_
_entity.id
_entity.type
_entity.pdbx_description
1 polymer ?
#
loop_
_entity_poly.entity_id
_entity_poly.type
_entity_poly.pdbx_seq_one_letter_code
_entity_poly.pdbx_strand_id
1 'polypeptide(L)'
;MFAKTLISRAVLVVFVCVFALGLVERTLAHPSLSTNSKILIAGRAVATWPMDVPAGENRPVLVFLPGWGGVGNVNAAVSAQNMNLVNQGYVTLAIGFDDLGGWTNNIDAQTTSGLDALCADVTIPANCNAIVLEGESYGGAQNYWVMEYIRSHGYAGKALGFLSEDAGYAAPGNITDWNTGAFTRTGLADTAVYSVAMIENLGDTTFPVDACAWGNCGARTLADAHQARGDANVLSICPPGGNHGTRGYADWNAWVVSAIKTMIHVMHGIPTFTGYTSPTLSVGNACVSAMLLPGLSVSGINIVANGQPVRLRGVSMGDPFLARNPAWYPQYSTADYADLAQNWHANVVRISIFPTQWKNTDGNTDHAALLAGLAREVNAALDNGLYVIISYHVIGWPDGWYQAAYPGNPADTYDSSLNVAISFWTQMAQTYGADTRIIFDLWNEPVHDAADWSEANYWADLKPSYETLIQTVRNNDAQNIVLATGTGWASWLGGIKDNPLADANVVYAYHQYSNNGFNTAAQWDHDTGGLIGVKPLIVSEWGYEDADVTNPFFPGTQASYGDPFTQWMDSYQLSNLAWVYHHDWTPALLKADGSLTLYGTFVKGYLSSLASAHFAVIGDYGSAGQAESDVANQIKSWNPDFIVTVGDNNYGTGAAGTIDANIGQYYHDYIYPYSGAYGAGAAYNRFFPILGNHDWYTTNAQPYLDYFSLPGNERYYDFVRGPVHFFMLDSDPSEPDGISSLSVQAQWLQNALAVSTSPWNLVFVHHAPFSSGQHGSNPTLQWPYQAWGADAVLSGHDHTYERIVKNNLPYFVNGLGGSSLYNFGTPIADSQFRYNANYGAMLVDATDTAIHFQLINRAGIVMDSFSLGALPADSIFLPLILR
;
A
#
# COMPACT_ATOMS: atom_id res chain seq x y z
N MET A 1 12.92 31.75 -54.32
CA MET A 1 13.49 30.37 -54.33
C MET A 1 13.80 29.99 -52.88
N PHE A 2 13.94 28.68 -52.62
CA PHE A 2 14.08 28.04 -51.30
C PHE A 2 12.82 27.94 -50.41
N ALA A 3 12.42 26.68 -50.23
CA ALA A 3 11.95 25.97 -49.03
C ALA A 3 10.88 26.54 -48.04
N LYS A 4 9.96 25.60 -47.73
CA LYS A 4 9.12 25.43 -46.53
C LYS A 4 7.81 26.25 -46.36
N THR A 5 6.84 25.50 -45.81
CA THR A 5 5.65 25.90 -45.02
C THR A 5 4.34 26.27 -45.74
N LEU A 6 3.25 26.13 -44.97
CA LEU A 6 1.85 26.59 -45.13
C LEU A 6 0.78 25.72 -45.83
N ILE A 7 0.03 25.00 -44.97
CA ILE A 7 -1.40 25.25 -44.64
C ILE A 7 -2.55 24.65 -45.50
N SER A 8 -3.14 23.60 -44.93
CA SER A 8 -4.59 23.35 -44.71
C SER A 8 -5.55 22.94 -45.84
N ARG A 9 -6.39 21.94 -45.49
CA ARG A 9 -7.85 21.78 -45.66
C ARG A 9 -8.21 20.36 -46.14
N ALA A 10 -9.20 19.66 -45.58
CA ALA A 10 -10.00 19.88 -44.37
C ALA A 10 -10.76 18.57 -44.01
N VAL A 11 -11.69 18.67 -43.05
CA VAL A 11 -12.74 17.71 -42.64
C VAL A 11 -12.40 16.80 -41.44
N LEU A 12 -13.29 16.91 -40.46
CA LEU A 12 -13.39 16.21 -39.19
C LEU A 12 -13.91 14.77 -39.38
N VAL A 13 -13.21 13.79 -38.82
CA VAL A 13 -13.81 12.55 -38.31
C VAL A 13 -13.17 12.26 -36.95
N VAL A 14 -13.99 12.07 -35.93
CA VAL A 14 -13.52 11.63 -34.61
C VAL A 14 -13.29 10.13 -34.66
N PHE A 15 -12.06 9.69 -34.47
CA PHE A 15 -11.76 8.32 -34.05
C PHE A 15 -11.26 8.36 -32.61
N VAL A 16 -12.10 7.87 -31.69
CA VAL A 16 -11.67 7.57 -30.33
C VAL A 16 -10.92 6.24 -30.41
N CYS A 17 -9.60 6.26 -30.25
CA CYS A 17 -8.83 5.05 -30.01
C CYS A 17 -9.07 4.57 -28.57
N VAL A 18 -10.28 4.07 -28.31
CA VAL A 18 -10.46 3.06 -27.27
C VAL A 18 -9.60 1.88 -27.68
N PHE A 19 -8.75 1.39 -26.79
CA PHE A 19 -8.18 0.05 -26.96
C PHE A 19 -9.32 -0.97 -26.78
N ALA A 20 -10.05 -1.23 -27.87
CA ALA A 20 -10.95 -2.35 -27.93
C ALA A 20 -10.10 -3.62 -27.86
N LEU A 21 -10.17 -4.31 -26.71
CA LEU A 21 -9.70 -5.69 -26.57
C LEU A 21 -10.50 -6.56 -27.54
N GLY A 22 -9.97 -6.71 -28.76
CA GLY A 22 -10.62 -7.47 -29.82
C GLY A 22 -10.55 -8.96 -29.54
N LEU A 23 -11.50 -9.45 -28.75
CA LEU A 23 -11.75 -10.88 -28.59
C LEU A 23 -12.10 -11.49 -29.95
N VAL A 24 -11.46 -12.61 -30.28
CA VAL A 24 -11.76 -13.35 -31.51
C VAL A 24 -12.86 -14.36 -31.22
N GLU A 25 -14.11 -14.00 -31.53
CA GLU A 25 -15.24 -14.92 -31.47
C GLU A 25 -15.33 -15.79 -32.75
N ARG A 26 -15.53 -17.10 -32.58
CA ARG A 26 -15.98 -18.02 -33.65
C ARG A 26 -17.39 -18.54 -33.36
N THR A 27 -18.07 -19.01 -34.39
CA THR A 27 -19.52 -19.26 -34.35
C THR A 27 -19.95 -20.27 -35.42
N LEU A 28 -20.73 -21.27 -35.01
CA LEU A 28 -21.28 -22.33 -35.85
C LEU A 28 -22.78 -22.54 -35.49
N ALA A 29 -23.59 -23.02 -36.45
CA ALA A 29 -25.04 -23.23 -36.27
C ALA A 29 -25.58 -24.32 -37.22
N HIS A 30 -26.63 -25.04 -36.81
CA HIS A 30 -27.31 -26.09 -37.59
C HIS A 30 -28.82 -26.18 -37.24
N PRO A 31 -29.72 -26.73 -38.10
CA PRO A 31 -31.17 -26.57 -37.95
C PRO A 31 -31.96 -27.79 -37.39
N SER A 32 -32.82 -27.47 -36.42
CA SER A 32 -34.04 -28.11 -35.84
C SER A 32 -34.77 -29.31 -36.48
N LEU A 33 -35.48 -30.10 -35.64
CA LEU A 33 -36.88 -30.57 -35.90
C LEU A 33 -37.56 -31.28 -34.70
N SER A 34 -38.68 -30.72 -34.21
CA SER A 34 -39.30 -30.99 -32.89
C SER A 34 -39.50 -32.45 -32.48
N THR A 35 -39.67 -32.61 -31.13
CA THR A 35 -40.95 -34.75 -29.06
C THR A 35 -40.34 -36.14 -28.61
N ASN A 36 -40.11 -36.46 -27.32
CA ASN A 36 -40.17 -35.67 -26.06
C ASN A 36 -39.44 -36.43 -24.91
N SER A 37 -38.24 -36.02 -24.51
CA SER A 37 -37.57 -36.29 -23.21
C SER A 37 -36.13 -35.77 -23.22
N LYS A 38 -35.89 -34.54 -22.72
CA LYS A 38 -34.57 -33.94 -22.40
C LYS A 38 -33.40 -34.28 -23.36
N ILE A 39 -33.26 -33.55 -24.47
CA ILE A 39 -32.22 -33.69 -25.49
C ILE A 39 -31.55 -32.34 -25.77
N LEU A 40 -30.24 -32.32 -26.06
CA LEU A 40 -29.51 -31.20 -26.69
C LEU A 40 -29.87 -31.14 -28.19
N ILE A 41 -30.44 -30.04 -28.65
CA ILE A 41 -31.06 -29.93 -29.99
C ILE A 41 -30.12 -29.29 -31.02
N ALA A 42 -29.41 -28.23 -30.61
CA ALA A 42 -28.30 -27.66 -31.36
C ALA A 42 -27.31 -27.07 -30.35
N GLY A 43 -26.03 -27.38 -30.52
CA GLY A 43 -24.94 -26.86 -29.69
C GLY A 43 -24.22 -25.71 -30.41
N ARG A 44 -24.13 -24.53 -29.79
CA ARG A 44 -23.21 -23.48 -30.24
C ARG A 44 -22.11 -23.29 -29.20
N ALA A 45 -20.91 -23.71 -29.59
CA ALA A 45 -19.69 -23.41 -28.87
C ALA A 45 -19.14 -22.03 -29.29
N VAL A 46 -18.81 -21.19 -28.33
CA VAL A 46 -18.02 -19.96 -28.54
C VAL A 46 -16.82 -20.02 -27.60
N ALA A 47 -15.62 -20.00 -28.17
CA ALA A 47 -14.37 -19.87 -27.45
C ALA A 47 -13.84 -18.44 -27.58
N THR A 48 -13.30 -17.89 -26.49
CA THR A 48 -12.73 -16.53 -26.44
C THR A 48 -11.39 -16.51 -25.73
N TRP A 49 -10.44 -15.72 -26.24
CA TRP A 49 -9.10 -15.52 -25.69
C TRP A 49 -8.56 -14.13 -26.06
N PRO A 50 -7.53 -13.60 -25.36
CA PRO A 50 -6.90 -12.32 -25.69
C PRO A 50 -6.14 -12.37 -27.02
N MET A 51 -6.10 -11.26 -27.76
CA MET A 51 -5.60 -11.24 -29.15
C MET A 51 -4.13 -11.70 -29.32
N ASP A 52 -3.32 -11.58 -28.27
CA ASP A 52 -1.87 -11.83 -28.30
C ASP A 52 -1.44 -13.24 -27.84
N VAL A 53 -2.37 -14.15 -27.50
CA VAL A 53 -2.01 -15.51 -27.03
C VAL A 53 -1.47 -16.39 -28.17
N PRO A 54 -0.23 -16.93 -28.08
CA PRO A 54 0.33 -17.78 -29.11
C PRO A 54 -0.37 -19.14 -29.23
N ALA A 55 -0.55 -19.62 -30.46
CA ALA A 55 -1.10 -20.95 -30.71
C ALA A 55 -0.16 -22.04 -30.17
N GLY A 56 -0.64 -22.80 -29.17
CA GLY A 56 0.10 -23.90 -28.53
C GLY A 56 0.47 -23.67 -27.06
N GLU A 57 0.14 -22.52 -26.47
CA GLU A 57 0.46 -22.21 -25.08
C GLU A 57 -0.47 -22.94 -24.08
N ASN A 58 0.10 -23.67 -23.11
CA ASN A 58 -0.65 -24.56 -22.23
C ASN A 58 -1.40 -23.79 -21.13
N ARG A 59 -2.72 -23.59 -21.30
CA ARG A 59 -3.58 -22.91 -20.32
C ARG A 59 -4.77 -23.78 -19.86
N PRO A 60 -5.34 -23.52 -18.66
CA PRO A 60 -6.57 -24.18 -18.23
C PRO A 60 -7.77 -23.70 -19.06
N VAL A 61 -8.71 -24.62 -19.32
CA VAL A 61 -9.96 -24.34 -20.04
C VAL A 61 -11.12 -24.36 -19.05
N LEU A 62 -11.99 -23.36 -19.14
CA LEU A 62 -13.19 -23.25 -18.30
C LEU A 62 -14.42 -23.31 -19.21
N VAL A 63 -15.21 -24.38 -19.08
CA VAL A 63 -16.37 -24.66 -19.95
C VAL A 63 -17.64 -24.25 -19.25
N PHE A 64 -18.39 -23.34 -19.89
CA PHE A 64 -19.65 -22.82 -19.40
C PHE A 64 -20.83 -23.54 -20.07
N LEU A 65 -21.70 -24.14 -19.26
CA LEU A 65 -22.99 -24.68 -19.70
C LEU A 65 -24.11 -23.74 -19.20
N PRO A 66 -24.85 -23.05 -20.07
CA PRO A 66 -25.97 -22.23 -19.63
C PRO A 66 -27.15 -23.11 -19.20
N GLY A 67 -27.82 -22.67 -18.14
CA GLY A 67 -29.00 -23.33 -17.59
C GLY A 67 -30.21 -23.34 -18.53
N TRP A 68 -31.22 -24.11 -18.15
CA TRP A 68 -32.39 -24.38 -18.98
C TRP A 68 -33.37 -23.19 -18.99
N GLY A 69 -33.50 -22.52 -20.13
CA GLY A 69 -34.56 -21.54 -20.40
C GLY A 69 -34.07 -20.16 -20.80
N GLY A 70 -34.03 -19.91 -22.11
CA GLY A 70 -33.74 -18.57 -22.63
C GLY A 70 -33.74 -18.52 -24.16
N VAL A 71 -34.80 -17.98 -24.77
CA VAL A 71 -34.88 -17.79 -26.23
C VAL A 71 -34.06 -16.56 -26.66
N GLY A 72 -32.75 -16.66 -26.45
CA GLY A 72 -31.74 -15.72 -26.91
C GLY A 72 -30.82 -16.41 -27.90
N ASN A 73 -30.58 -15.78 -29.05
CA ASN A 73 -29.58 -16.24 -30.01
C ASN A 73 -28.22 -16.36 -29.28
N VAL A 74 -27.58 -17.55 -29.31
CA VAL A 74 -26.29 -17.84 -28.66
C VAL A 74 -25.11 -17.12 -29.35
N ASN A 75 -25.35 -15.95 -29.95
CA ASN A 75 -24.35 -14.88 -29.98
C ASN A 75 -23.96 -14.65 -28.53
N ALA A 76 -22.68 -14.82 -28.22
CA ALA A 76 -22.24 -14.85 -26.85
C ALA A 76 -22.69 -13.55 -26.15
N ALA A 77 -23.55 -13.70 -25.14
CA ALA A 77 -23.61 -12.73 -24.07
C ALA A 77 -22.27 -12.89 -23.33
N VAL A 78 -21.23 -12.23 -23.85
CA VAL A 78 -19.91 -12.21 -23.23
C VAL A 78 -20.05 -11.45 -21.92
N SER A 79 -20.40 -12.20 -20.88
CA SER A 79 -20.64 -11.68 -19.55
C SER A 79 -19.37 -11.04 -19.02
N ALA A 80 -19.52 -10.15 -18.03
CA ALA A 80 -18.36 -9.63 -17.31
C ALA A 80 -17.52 -10.76 -16.69
N GLN A 81 -18.14 -11.89 -16.32
CA GLN A 81 -17.42 -13.10 -15.89
C GLN A 81 -16.52 -13.65 -17.01
N ASN A 82 -17.05 -13.91 -18.21
CA ASN A 82 -16.25 -14.43 -19.33
C ASN A 82 -15.08 -13.50 -19.67
N MET A 83 -15.32 -12.18 -19.74
CA MET A 83 -14.23 -11.22 -19.98
C MET A 83 -13.21 -11.21 -18.84
N ASN A 84 -13.64 -11.25 -17.58
CA ASN A 84 -12.73 -11.27 -16.43
C ASN A 84 -11.87 -12.54 -16.41
N LEU A 85 -12.44 -13.70 -16.74
CA LEU A 85 -11.73 -14.98 -16.78
C LEU A 85 -10.73 -15.04 -17.94
N VAL A 86 -11.11 -14.52 -19.11
CA VAL A 86 -10.20 -14.33 -20.26
C VAL A 86 -9.06 -13.37 -19.91
N ASN A 87 -9.35 -12.27 -19.22
CA ASN A 87 -8.34 -11.32 -18.74
C ASN A 87 -7.44 -11.90 -17.63
N GLN A 88 -7.97 -12.81 -16.81
CA GLN A 88 -7.20 -13.63 -15.85
C GLN A 88 -6.44 -14.79 -16.54
N GLY A 89 -6.50 -14.88 -17.87
CA GLY A 89 -5.68 -15.76 -18.69
C GLY A 89 -6.28 -17.12 -19.01
N TYR A 90 -7.51 -17.42 -18.58
CA TYR A 90 -8.21 -18.67 -18.91
C TYR A 90 -8.74 -18.66 -20.35
N VAL A 91 -8.87 -19.86 -20.95
CA VAL A 91 -9.62 -20.03 -22.20
C VAL A 91 -11.05 -20.42 -21.84
N THR A 92 -12.01 -19.52 -22.04
CA THR A 92 -13.43 -19.78 -21.73
C THR A 92 -14.14 -20.36 -22.95
N LEU A 93 -14.90 -21.45 -22.76
CA LEU A 93 -15.68 -22.12 -23.80
C LEU A 93 -17.15 -22.20 -23.38
N ALA A 94 -18.01 -21.33 -23.92
CA ALA A 94 -19.44 -21.38 -23.66
C ALA A 94 -20.12 -22.32 -24.67
N ILE A 95 -20.86 -23.34 -24.20
CA ILE A 95 -21.57 -24.33 -25.03
C ILE A 95 -23.08 -24.20 -24.78
N GLY A 96 -23.77 -23.44 -25.63
CA GLY A 96 -25.21 -23.21 -25.48
C GLY A 96 -26.09 -24.34 -26.01
N PHE A 97 -27.19 -24.60 -25.30
CA PHE A 97 -28.27 -25.51 -25.69
C PHE A 97 -29.44 -24.70 -26.29
N ASP A 98 -29.84 -24.98 -27.53
CA ASP A 98 -30.99 -24.31 -28.16
C ASP A 98 -32.34 -24.99 -27.82
N ASP A 99 -33.37 -24.18 -27.54
CA ASP A 99 -34.77 -24.58 -27.30
C ASP A 99 -35.59 -24.74 -28.59
N LEU A 100 -35.01 -24.52 -29.78
CA LEU A 100 -35.64 -24.71 -31.11
C LEU A 100 -35.93 -26.18 -31.47
N GLY A 101 -36.72 -26.86 -30.63
CA GLY A 101 -37.36 -28.17 -30.78
C GLY A 101 -36.66 -29.20 -31.67
N GLY A 102 -36.15 -30.29 -31.08
CA GLY A 102 -35.47 -31.39 -31.76
C GLY A 102 -35.71 -32.78 -31.16
N TRP A 103 -36.59 -33.63 -31.70
CA TRP A 103 -36.76 -35.04 -31.24
C TRP A 103 -35.81 -36.00 -31.99
N THR A 104 -34.53 -35.63 -32.17
CA THR A 104 -33.54 -36.50 -32.82
C THR A 104 -32.76 -37.32 -31.81
N ASN A 105 -32.92 -38.64 -31.87
CA ASN A 105 -32.49 -39.62 -30.84
C ASN A 105 -30.96 -39.89 -30.80
N ASN A 106 -30.12 -38.86 -30.91
CA ASN A 106 -28.67 -39.04 -31.02
C ASN A 106 -27.87 -37.88 -30.39
N ILE A 107 -28.08 -37.66 -29.08
CA ILE A 107 -27.29 -36.72 -28.25
C ILE A 107 -25.80 -37.00 -28.47
N ASP A 108 -25.40 -38.26 -28.35
CA ASP A 108 -24.02 -38.71 -28.36
C ASP A 108 -23.31 -38.28 -29.64
N ALA A 109 -23.86 -38.59 -30.82
CA ALA A 109 -23.22 -38.24 -32.09
C ALA A 109 -23.34 -36.75 -32.44
N GLN A 110 -24.34 -36.00 -31.93
CA GLN A 110 -24.41 -34.55 -32.17
C GLN A 110 -23.49 -33.76 -31.23
N THR A 111 -23.38 -34.17 -29.96
CA THR A 111 -22.38 -33.66 -29.01
C THR A 111 -20.97 -33.97 -29.53
N THR A 112 -20.73 -35.22 -29.93
CA THR A 112 -19.48 -35.67 -30.56
C THR A 112 -19.19 -34.89 -31.83
N SER A 113 -20.10 -34.82 -32.80
CA SER A 113 -19.86 -34.10 -34.06
C SER A 113 -19.68 -32.59 -33.89
N GLY A 114 -20.34 -31.97 -32.90
CA GLY A 114 -20.16 -30.55 -32.58
C GLY A 114 -18.79 -30.27 -31.95
N LEU A 115 -18.33 -31.16 -31.07
CA LEU A 115 -17.01 -31.07 -30.45
C LEU A 115 -15.88 -31.53 -31.39
N ASP A 116 -16.13 -32.46 -32.31
CA ASP A 116 -15.18 -32.90 -33.35
C ASP A 116 -14.93 -31.76 -34.36
N ALA A 117 -16.01 -31.09 -34.79
CA ALA A 117 -15.90 -29.90 -35.64
C ALA A 117 -15.17 -28.75 -34.91
N LEU A 118 -15.41 -28.59 -33.60
CA LEU A 118 -14.67 -27.65 -32.77
C LEU A 118 -13.18 -28.01 -32.67
N CYS A 119 -12.83 -29.26 -32.37
CA CYS A 119 -11.45 -29.75 -32.29
C CYS A 119 -10.71 -29.71 -33.63
N ALA A 120 -11.43 -29.66 -34.76
CA ALA A 120 -10.85 -29.59 -36.11
C ALA A 120 -10.64 -28.15 -36.63
N ASP A 121 -11.40 -27.15 -36.16
CA ASP A 121 -11.32 -25.74 -36.61
C ASP A 121 -10.87 -24.74 -35.51
N VAL A 122 -10.92 -25.15 -34.24
CA VAL A 122 -10.39 -24.41 -33.09
C VAL A 122 -9.30 -25.24 -32.42
N THR A 123 -8.06 -24.78 -32.53
CA THR A 123 -6.90 -25.40 -31.90
C THR A 123 -6.97 -25.23 -30.38
N ILE A 124 -7.66 -26.14 -29.68
CA ILE A 124 -7.53 -26.30 -28.23
C ILE A 124 -6.03 -26.44 -27.94
N PRO A 125 -5.43 -25.66 -27.00
CA PRO A 125 -3.99 -25.66 -26.83
C PRO A 125 -3.45 -27.06 -26.51
N ALA A 126 -2.43 -27.47 -27.25
CA ALA A 126 -2.09 -28.87 -27.47
C ALA A 126 -1.76 -29.68 -26.20
N ASN A 127 -1.48 -29.03 -25.05
CA ASN A 127 -1.35 -29.69 -23.75
C ASN A 127 -2.11 -28.91 -22.65
N CYS A 128 -3.41 -28.67 -22.84
CA CYS A 128 -4.28 -28.19 -21.75
C CYS A 128 -4.09 -29.04 -20.48
N ASN A 129 -3.89 -28.36 -19.35
CA ASN A 129 -3.48 -28.97 -18.08
C ASN A 129 -4.68 -29.34 -17.19
N ALA A 130 -5.74 -28.53 -17.17
CA ALA A 130 -6.99 -28.80 -16.46
C ALA A 130 -8.20 -28.26 -17.22
N ILE A 131 -9.34 -28.94 -17.09
CA ILE A 131 -10.65 -28.48 -17.54
C ILE A 131 -11.53 -28.29 -16.30
N VAL A 132 -12.21 -27.16 -16.19
CA VAL A 132 -13.19 -26.87 -15.14
C VAL A 132 -14.54 -26.66 -15.81
N LEU A 133 -15.63 -27.15 -15.19
CA LEU A 133 -16.98 -27.01 -15.73
C LEU A 133 -17.85 -26.16 -14.78
N GLU A 134 -18.54 -25.16 -15.32
CA GLU A 134 -19.36 -24.20 -14.56
C GLU A 134 -20.73 -23.98 -15.23
N GLY A 135 -21.80 -23.85 -14.44
CA GLY A 135 -23.16 -23.69 -14.96
C GLY A 135 -24.26 -24.35 -14.14
N GLU A 136 -25.49 -23.86 -14.30
CA GLU A 136 -26.70 -24.42 -13.69
C GLU A 136 -27.21 -25.63 -14.48
N SER A 137 -27.47 -26.78 -13.84
CA SER A 137 -28.14 -27.91 -14.52
C SER A 137 -29.05 -28.71 -13.59
N TYR A 138 -30.33 -28.83 -13.97
CA TYR A 138 -31.33 -29.62 -13.25
C TYR A 138 -31.24 -31.12 -13.62
N GLY A 139 -30.09 -31.71 -13.27
CA GLY A 139 -29.78 -33.14 -13.34
C GLY A 139 -28.46 -33.46 -14.05
N GLY A 140 -27.50 -34.05 -13.33
CA GLY A 140 -26.13 -34.34 -13.81
C GLY A 140 -25.99 -35.26 -15.03
N ALA A 141 -27.08 -35.85 -15.53
CA ALA A 141 -27.11 -36.64 -16.76
C ALA A 141 -26.68 -35.84 -18.01
N GLN A 142 -26.78 -34.51 -18.01
CA GLN A 142 -26.30 -33.67 -19.11
C GLN A 142 -24.77 -33.54 -19.12
N ASN A 143 -24.15 -33.44 -17.94
CA ASN A 143 -22.70 -33.26 -17.79
C ASN A 143 -21.94 -34.56 -18.09
N TYR A 144 -22.58 -35.72 -17.88
CA TYR A 144 -22.00 -37.04 -18.12
C TYR A 144 -21.46 -37.20 -19.56
N TRP A 145 -22.26 -36.88 -20.58
CA TRP A 145 -21.88 -37.06 -21.99
C TRP A 145 -20.73 -36.15 -22.43
N VAL A 146 -20.70 -34.91 -21.92
CA VAL A 146 -19.59 -33.97 -22.14
C VAL A 146 -18.31 -34.51 -21.49
N MET A 147 -18.42 -35.06 -20.27
CA MET A 147 -17.30 -35.67 -19.54
C MET A 147 -16.77 -36.95 -20.20
N GLU A 148 -17.63 -37.81 -20.78
CA GLU A 148 -17.20 -38.99 -21.54
C GLU A 148 -16.52 -38.62 -22.86
N TYR A 149 -16.99 -37.58 -23.58
CA TYR A 149 -16.29 -37.08 -24.77
C TYR A 149 -14.92 -36.48 -24.43
N ILE A 150 -14.84 -35.67 -23.37
CA ILE A 150 -13.58 -35.09 -22.88
C ILE A 150 -12.61 -36.21 -22.44
N ARG A 151 -13.13 -37.28 -21.84
CA ARG A 151 -12.37 -38.48 -21.46
C ARG A 151 -11.84 -39.25 -22.68
N SER A 152 -12.65 -39.45 -23.72
CA SER A 152 -12.25 -40.18 -24.93
C SER A 152 -11.16 -39.44 -25.74
N HIS A 153 -11.08 -38.12 -25.59
CA HIS A 153 -10.03 -37.27 -26.17
C HIS A 153 -8.79 -37.08 -25.26
N GLY A 154 -8.68 -37.87 -24.19
CA GLY A 154 -7.43 -38.01 -23.42
C GLY A 154 -7.31 -37.16 -22.15
N TYR A 155 -8.33 -36.37 -21.77
CA TYR A 155 -8.30 -35.49 -20.59
C TYR A 155 -8.75 -36.18 -19.28
N ALA A 156 -8.60 -37.51 -19.19
CA ALA A 156 -8.96 -38.28 -18.00
C ALA A 156 -8.20 -37.78 -16.75
N GLY A 157 -8.90 -37.61 -15.63
CA GLY A 157 -8.32 -37.13 -14.36
C GLY A 157 -7.96 -35.63 -14.31
N LYS A 158 -8.18 -34.88 -15.40
CA LYS A 158 -7.92 -33.42 -15.48
C LYS A 158 -9.18 -32.55 -15.41
N ALA A 159 -10.36 -33.15 -15.31
CA ALA A 159 -11.64 -32.45 -15.29
C ALA A 159 -12.19 -32.31 -13.86
N LEU A 160 -12.45 -31.08 -13.42
CA LEU A 160 -13.06 -30.76 -12.11
C LEU A 160 -14.56 -30.49 -12.26
N GLY A 161 -15.35 -31.10 -11.37
CA GLY A 161 -16.82 -31.10 -11.41
C GLY A 161 -17.48 -29.88 -10.75
N PHE A 162 -18.75 -29.67 -11.12
CA PHE A 162 -19.55 -28.47 -10.85
C PHE A 162 -19.79 -28.14 -9.36
N LEU A 163 -19.86 -26.84 -9.09
CA LEU A 163 -20.70 -26.26 -8.05
C LEU A 163 -22.15 -26.15 -8.57
N SER A 164 -23.16 -26.37 -7.72
CA SER A 164 -24.57 -26.11 -8.04
C SER A 164 -25.24 -25.37 -6.88
N GLU A 165 -25.93 -24.26 -7.16
CA GLU A 165 -26.48 -23.38 -6.11
C GLU A 165 -27.63 -24.00 -5.30
N ASP A 166 -28.40 -24.91 -5.90
CA ASP A 166 -29.69 -25.39 -5.37
C ASP A 166 -29.59 -26.47 -4.26
N ALA A 167 -28.39 -26.73 -3.74
CA ALA A 167 -28.14 -27.60 -2.59
C ALA A 167 -27.23 -26.91 -1.56
N GLY A 168 -27.85 -26.27 -0.56
CA GLY A 168 -27.24 -25.26 0.33
C GLY A 168 -26.15 -25.71 1.32
N TYR A 169 -25.12 -26.44 0.88
CA TYR A 169 -23.92 -26.78 1.67
C TYR A 169 -22.64 -26.73 0.83
N ALA A 170 -22.02 -25.54 0.73
CA ALA A 170 -20.80 -25.34 -0.05
C ALA A 170 -19.57 -26.05 0.57
N ALA A 171 -18.92 -26.92 -0.23
CA ALA A 171 -17.46 -27.15 -0.30
C ALA A 171 -17.20 -28.13 -1.46
N PRO A 172 -16.02 -28.15 -2.09
CA PRO A 172 -15.72 -29.06 -3.20
C PRO A 172 -15.67 -30.54 -2.78
N GLY A 173 -15.83 -31.43 -3.76
CA GLY A 173 -15.68 -32.88 -3.59
C GLY A 173 -15.03 -33.52 -4.81
N ASN A 174 -14.22 -34.55 -4.60
CA ASN A 174 -13.57 -35.29 -5.67
C ASN A 174 -14.51 -36.36 -6.24
N ILE A 175 -14.52 -36.53 -7.56
CA ILE A 175 -15.19 -37.66 -8.22
C ILE A 175 -14.43 -38.95 -7.87
N THR A 176 -15.11 -39.91 -7.25
CA THR A 176 -14.55 -41.19 -6.82
C THR A 176 -15.04 -42.38 -7.63
N ASP A 177 -16.19 -42.28 -8.30
CA ASP A 177 -16.61 -43.24 -9.32
C ASP A 177 -17.03 -42.51 -10.60
N TRP A 178 -16.28 -42.78 -11.66
CA TRP A 178 -16.40 -42.16 -12.97
C TRP A 178 -17.50 -42.78 -13.86
N ASN A 179 -18.09 -43.90 -13.45
CA ASN A 179 -19.21 -44.56 -14.14
C ASN A 179 -20.57 -44.21 -13.52
N THR A 180 -20.63 -43.96 -12.20
CA THR A 180 -21.86 -43.59 -11.49
C THR A 180 -21.97 -42.09 -11.15
N GLY A 181 -20.86 -41.35 -11.23
CA GLY A 181 -20.82 -39.94 -10.84
C GLY A 181 -20.83 -39.73 -9.32
N ALA A 182 -20.24 -40.65 -8.56
CA ALA A 182 -20.13 -40.52 -7.11
C ALA A 182 -19.03 -39.53 -6.70
N PHE A 183 -19.27 -38.76 -5.64
CA PHE A 183 -18.35 -37.76 -5.10
C PHE A 183 -18.05 -38.00 -3.62
N THR A 184 -16.84 -37.62 -3.16
CA THR A 184 -16.50 -37.55 -1.73
C THR A 184 -15.92 -36.20 -1.34
N ARG A 185 -16.40 -35.65 -0.22
CA ARG A 185 -15.92 -34.42 0.40
C ARG A 185 -14.68 -34.71 1.26
N THR A 186 -13.59 -33.99 1.07
CA THR A 186 -12.37 -34.13 1.89
C THR A 186 -12.51 -33.38 3.22
N GLY A 187 -12.17 -34.02 4.35
CA GLY A 187 -11.96 -33.29 5.61
C GLY A 187 -12.51 -33.90 6.92
N LEU A 188 -13.25 -35.02 6.89
CA LEU A 188 -13.71 -35.70 8.11
C LEU A 188 -13.49 -37.21 8.05
N ALA A 189 -12.90 -37.74 9.13
CA ALA A 189 -12.69 -39.16 9.35
C ALA A 189 -13.79 -39.76 10.22
N ASP A 190 -15.03 -39.76 9.73
CA ASP A 190 -16.00 -40.79 10.12
C ASP A 190 -17.08 -41.02 9.04
N THR A 191 -17.75 -42.17 9.09
CA THR A 191 -18.42 -42.76 7.91
C THR A 191 -19.86 -42.32 7.65
N ALA A 192 -20.10 -41.69 6.50
CA ALA A 192 -21.42 -41.58 5.86
C ALA A 192 -21.28 -41.46 4.33
N VAL A 193 -21.64 -42.51 3.58
CA VAL A 193 -21.53 -42.54 2.11
C VAL A 193 -22.86 -42.17 1.47
N TYR A 194 -22.91 -41.05 0.74
CA TYR A 194 -24.08 -40.67 -0.06
C TYR A 194 -24.07 -41.37 -1.44
N SER A 195 -24.35 -42.67 -1.42
CA SER A 195 -24.55 -43.46 -2.64
C SER A 195 -25.91 -43.17 -3.27
N VAL A 196 -25.96 -42.33 -4.32
CA VAL A 196 -27.15 -42.21 -5.18
C VAL A 196 -27.19 -43.38 -6.17
N ALA A 197 -27.50 -44.57 -5.65
CA ALA A 197 -27.67 -45.78 -6.46
C ALA A 197 -29.16 -46.01 -6.73
N MET A 198 -29.61 -45.74 -7.97
CA MET A 198 -30.87 -46.32 -8.46
C MET A 198 -30.66 -47.82 -8.72
N ILE A 199 -31.11 -48.67 -7.81
CA ILE A 199 -31.26 -50.12 -8.04
C ILE A 199 -32.70 -50.54 -7.73
N GLU A 200 -33.13 -51.56 -8.47
CA GLU A 200 -34.49 -51.94 -8.77
C GLU A 200 -35.39 -52.32 -7.58
N ASN A 201 -36.67 -51.99 -7.76
CA ASN A 201 -37.84 -52.35 -6.95
C ASN A 201 -37.98 -53.86 -6.65
N LEU A 202 -37.77 -54.27 -5.39
CA LEU A 202 -38.30 -55.49 -4.78
C LEU A 202 -38.51 -55.30 -3.26
N GLY A 203 -39.63 -55.77 -2.68
CA GLY A 203 -39.62 -56.17 -1.25
C GLY A 203 -40.58 -55.56 -0.22
N ASP A 204 -41.84 -55.30 -0.58
CA ASP A 204 -43.01 -55.39 0.35
C ASP A 204 -43.21 -54.31 1.46
N THR A 205 -44.41 -54.31 2.06
CA THR A 205 -45.04 -53.20 2.81
C THR A 205 -44.42 -52.85 4.18
N THR A 206 -44.34 -51.56 4.51
CA THR A 206 -45.35 -50.85 5.36
C THR A 206 -45.03 -49.35 5.55
N PHE A 207 -45.47 -48.48 4.63
CA PHE A 207 -45.78 -47.08 4.94
C PHE A 207 -46.76 -46.52 3.88
N PRO A 208 -47.81 -45.74 4.24
CA PRO A 208 -48.78 -45.24 3.26
C PRO A 208 -48.21 -44.09 2.43
N VAL A 209 -48.36 -44.16 1.11
CA VAL A 209 -48.13 -43.04 0.20
C VAL A 209 -49.48 -42.37 -0.08
N ASP A 210 -49.86 -41.42 0.76
CA ASP A 210 -51.04 -40.56 0.46
C ASP A 210 -50.68 -39.51 -0.59
N ALA A 211 -51.57 -39.34 -1.57
CA ALA A 211 -51.23 -38.73 -2.84
C ALA A 211 -51.53 -37.22 -2.93
N CYS A 212 -50.55 -36.44 -3.38
CA CYS A 212 -50.77 -35.12 -3.97
C CYS A 212 -50.67 -35.19 -5.50
N ALA A 213 -51.76 -35.62 -6.15
CA ALA A 213 -51.90 -35.48 -7.59
C ALA A 213 -52.16 -34.01 -7.97
N TRP A 214 -51.56 -33.57 -9.08
CA TRP A 214 -51.54 -32.19 -9.58
C TRP A 214 -50.72 -31.23 -8.70
N GLY A 215 -49.54 -30.86 -9.18
CA GLY A 215 -48.53 -30.17 -8.40
C GLY A 215 -48.86 -28.72 -8.08
N ASN A 216 -49.47 -28.47 -6.92
CA ASN A 216 -49.10 -27.32 -6.07
C ASN A 216 -49.53 -27.56 -4.60
N CYS A 217 -48.58 -27.53 -3.66
CA CYS A 217 -48.84 -27.70 -2.22
C CYS A 217 -48.03 -26.70 -1.39
N GLY A 218 -48.17 -25.41 -1.71
CA GLY A 218 -47.63 -24.32 -0.91
C GLY A 218 -48.38 -24.14 0.41
N ALA A 219 -47.68 -24.39 1.52
CA ALA A 219 -47.85 -23.92 2.90
C ALA A 219 -49.24 -23.44 3.41
N ARG A 220 -49.63 -23.95 4.59
CA ARG A 220 -50.38 -23.17 5.60
C ARG A 220 -49.80 -23.38 7.00
N THR A 221 -49.87 -22.33 7.80
CA THR A 221 -49.37 -22.23 9.18
C THR A 221 -50.50 -22.40 10.20
N LEU A 222 -50.11 -22.57 11.46
CA LEU A 222 -50.96 -22.27 12.62
C LEU A 222 -50.06 -21.74 13.75
N ALA A 223 -50.49 -20.68 14.43
CA ALA A 223 -49.74 -20.00 15.49
C ALA A 223 -50.57 -19.96 16.78
N ASP A 224 -49.91 -19.86 17.94
CA ASP A 224 -50.20 -18.92 19.04
C ASP A 224 -49.52 -19.34 20.36
N ALA A 225 -49.48 -18.39 21.32
CA ALA A 225 -48.96 -18.50 22.70
C ALA A 225 -47.42 -18.63 22.87
N HIS A 226 -46.72 -17.84 23.70
CA HIS A 226 -47.13 -16.73 24.58
C HIS A 226 -46.01 -15.65 24.71
N GLN A 227 -46.37 -14.45 25.18
CA GLN A 227 -45.49 -13.27 25.32
C GLN A 227 -44.89 -13.11 26.74
N ALA A 228 -43.64 -12.62 26.83
CA ALA A 228 -43.08 -11.79 27.94
C ALA A 228 -41.54 -11.68 27.80
N ARG A 229 -40.83 -10.55 27.89
CA ARG A 229 -41.11 -9.09 27.83
C ARG A 229 -39.81 -8.39 27.36
N GLY A 230 -39.87 -7.21 26.77
CA GLY A 230 -38.69 -6.32 26.60
C GLY A 230 -38.47 -5.85 25.16
N ASP A 231 -38.96 -4.64 24.87
CA ASP A 231 -38.98 -4.01 23.54
C ASP A 231 -37.55 -3.65 23.01
N ALA A 232 -37.33 -3.36 21.72
CA ALA A 232 -38.27 -2.94 20.69
C ALA A 232 -37.92 -3.43 19.27
N ASN A 233 -38.92 -3.48 18.39
CA ASN A 233 -38.79 -3.73 16.95
C ASN A 233 -39.04 -2.44 16.14
N VAL A 234 -38.37 -2.29 15.00
CA VAL A 234 -38.78 -1.33 13.96
C VAL A 234 -39.59 -2.07 12.89
N LEU A 235 -40.77 -1.55 12.59
CA LEU A 235 -41.68 -2.08 11.58
C LEU A 235 -41.55 -1.28 10.27
N SER A 236 -41.52 -1.95 9.13
CA SER A 236 -41.70 -1.31 7.82
C SER A 236 -42.73 -2.08 7.00
N ILE A 237 -43.64 -1.34 6.36
CA ILE A 237 -44.74 -1.88 5.53
C ILE A 237 -44.68 -1.20 4.17
N CYS A 238 -44.58 -1.99 3.10
CA CYS A 238 -44.94 -1.55 1.75
C CYS A 238 -46.35 -2.07 1.39
N PRO A 239 -47.21 -1.26 0.76
CA PRO A 239 -48.59 -1.65 0.45
C PRO A 239 -48.68 -2.60 -0.76
N PRO A 240 -49.70 -3.49 -0.81
CA PRO A 240 -49.93 -4.37 -1.95
C PRO A 240 -50.55 -3.60 -3.13
N GLY A 241 -49.85 -3.52 -4.27
CA GLY A 241 -50.40 -2.96 -5.50
C GLY A 241 -49.39 -2.22 -6.39
N GLY A 242 -48.44 -2.96 -6.99
CA GLY A 242 -47.52 -2.44 -7.99
C GLY A 242 -47.13 -3.52 -8.98
N ASN A 243 -47.26 -3.27 -10.29
CA ASN A 243 -46.92 -4.24 -11.34
C ASN A 243 -45.40 -4.35 -11.54
N HIS A 244 -44.96 -5.49 -12.08
CA HIS A 244 -43.59 -5.69 -12.53
C HIS A 244 -43.15 -4.59 -13.50
N GLY A 245 -42.06 -3.88 -13.16
CA GLY A 245 -41.41 -2.88 -13.99
C GLY A 245 -39.91 -3.20 -14.10
N THR A 246 -39.38 -3.17 -15.32
CA THR A 246 -38.03 -3.67 -15.64
C THR A 246 -36.89 -2.82 -15.08
N ARG A 247 -36.32 -3.26 -13.95
CA ARG A 247 -34.95 -3.00 -13.46
C ARG A 247 -34.54 -4.22 -12.61
N GLY A 248 -33.31 -4.76 -12.67
CA GLY A 248 -32.19 -4.54 -13.59
C GLY A 248 -31.04 -5.49 -13.21
N TYR A 249 -30.18 -5.88 -14.17
CA TYR A 249 -29.01 -6.73 -13.89
C TYR A 249 -27.92 -5.93 -13.16
N ALA A 250 -28.01 -5.82 -11.83
CA ALA A 250 -27.06 -5.07 -11.01
C ALA A 250 -27.03 -5.49 -9.53
N ASP A 251 -26.85 -6.79 -9.22
CA ASP A 251 -26.41 -7.25 -7.87
C ASP A 251 -25.82 -8.68 -7.85
N TRP A 252 -25.40 -9.24 -8.99
CA TRP A 252 -24.92 -10.63 -9.08
C TRP A 252 -23.40 -10.79 -8.95
N ASN A 253 -22.62 -9.77 -9.37
CA ASN A 253 -21.15 -9.87 -9.46
C ASN A 253 -20.43 -9.92 -8.10
N ALA A 254 -21.05 -9.44 -7.01
CA ALA A 254 -20.41 -9.35 -5.71
C ALA A 254 -20.28 -10.71 -5.00
N TRP A 255 -21.19 -11.66 -5.27
CA TRP A 255 -21.30 -12.89 -4.48
C TRP A 255 -20.41 -14.02 -5.03
N VAL A 256 -20.45 -14.27 -6.35
CA VAL A 256 -19.66 -15.34 -7.00
C VAL A 256 -18.15 -15.12 -6.83
N VAL A 257 -17.68 -13.88 -6.96
CA VAL A 257 -16.26 -13.54 -6.77
C VAL A 257 -15.83 -13.69 -5.30
N SER A 258 -16.76 -13.51 -4.34
CA SER A 258 -16.50 -13.79 -2.93
C SER A 258 -16.30 -15.29 -2.69
N ALA A 259 -17.20 -16.14 -3.22
CA ALA A 259 -17.12 -17.60 -3.06
C ALA A 259 -15.80 -18.19 -3.57
N ILE A 260 -15.31 -17.74 -4.74
CA ILE A 260 -14.02 -18.19 -5.30
C ILE A 260 -12.85 -17.75 -4.42
N LYS A 261 -12.85 -16.52 -3.89
CA LYS A 261 -11.81 -16.06 -2.94
C LYS A 261 -11.85 -16.84 -1.63
N THR A 262 -13.04 -17.11 -1.09
CA THR A 262 -13.21 -17.87 0.16
C THR A 262 -12.80 -19.34 0.01
N MET A 263 -13.01 -19.97 -1.14
CA MET A 263 -12.58 -21.37 -1.37
C MET A 263 -11.05 -21.56 -1.46
N ILE A 264 -10.27 -20.49 -1.61
CA ILE A 264 -8.80 -20.51 -1.49
C ILE A 264 -8.35 -20.30 -0.03
N HIS A 265 -9.21 -19.82 0.86
CA HIS A 265 -8.85 -19.33 2.20
C HIS A 265 -9.61 -19.96 3.39
N VAL A 266 -10.33 -21.09 3.20
CA VAL A 266 -10.99 -21.80 4.32
C VAL A 266 -10.52 -23.25 4.45
N MET A 267 -9.38 -23.41 5.13
CA MET A 267 -9.17 -24.50 6.07
C MET A 267 -9.05 -23.91 7.49
N HIS A 268 -10.19 -23.78 8.20
CA HIS A 268 -10.34 -23.53 9.65
C HIS A 268 -9.64 -22.27 10.25
N GLY A 269 -10.30 -21.21 10.73
CA GLY A 269 -11.70 -20.76 10.62
C GLY A 269 -12.30 -20.14 11.91
N ILE A 270 -13.02 -19.00 11.78
CA ILE A 270 -14.16 -18.52 12.63
C ILE A 270 -13.78 -17.94 14.03
N PRO A 271 -14.51 -16.96 14.65
CA PRO A 271 -15.53 -15.98 14.18
C PRO A 271 -15.20 -14.49 14.49
N THR A 272 -16.03 -13.56 14.00
CA THR A 272 -16.30 -12.26 14.65
C THR A 272 -17.81 -11.99 14.70
N PHE A 273 -18.29 -11.14 15.62
CA PHE A 273 -19.72 -10.79 15.73
C PHE A 273 -19.97 -9.29 16.00
N THR A 274 -20.32 -8.59 14.91
CA THR A 274 -21.35 -7.53 14.78
C THR A 274 -21.44 -6.36 15.77
N GLY A 275 -21.40 -5.14 15.21
CA GLY A 275 -21.98 -3.92 15.80
C GLY A 275 -22.36 -2.93 14.69
N TYR A 276 -23.55 -3.07 14.10
CA TYR A 276 -23.97 -2.33 12.89
C TYR A 276 -24.92 -1.16 13.20
N THR A 277 -24.62 0.03 12.67
CA THR A 277 -25.60 1.10 12.43
C THR A 277 -25.31 1.79 11.10
N SER A 278 -26.26 1.77 10.17
CA SER A 278 -26.09 2.32 8.82
C SER A 278 -26.13 3.86 8.78
N PRO A 279 -25.35 4.46 7.88
CA PRO A 279 -25.85 5.55 7.05
C PRO A 279 -25.76 5.26 5.54
N THR A 280 -26.33 6.17 4.77
CA THR A 280 -26.49 6.17 3.31
C THR A 280 -25.21 5.88 2.51
N LEU A 281 -25.23 4.86 1.64
CA LEU A 281 -24.17 4.61 0.68
C LEU A 281 -24.23 5.59 -0.51
N SER A 282 -23.22 6.43 -0.64
CA SER A 282 -22.88 7.08 -1.91
C SER A 282 -22.11 6.09 -2.78
N VAL A 283 -22.51 5.90 -4.05
CA VAL A 283 -21.81 4.96 -4.96
C VAL A 283 -20.59 5.66 -5.55
N GLY A 284 -19.53 5.77 -4.75
CA GLY A 284 -18.19 6.03 -5.27
C GLY A 284 -17.68 4.81 -6.01
N ASN A 285 -17.04 4.99 -7.17
CA ASN A 285 -16.37 3.91 -7.91
C ASN A 285 -15.02 3.52 -7.25
N ALA A 286 -15.02 3.39 -5.92
CA ALA A 286 -13.90 2.94 -5.12
C ALA A 286 -13.80 1.40 -5.15
N CYS A 287 -13.67 0.84 -6.35
CA CYS A 287 -13.11 -0.49 -6.50
C CYS A 287 -11.60 -0.38 -6.28
N VAL A 288 -11.22 -0.13 -5.02
CA VAL A 288 -9.82 -0.07 -4.60
C VAL A 288 -9.26 -1.48 -4.79
N SER A 289 -8.51 -1.66 -5.87
CA SER A 289 -7.49 -2.69 -5.88
C SER A 289 -6.59 -2.40 -4.70
N ALA A 290 -6.65 -3.24 -3.65
CA ALA A 290 -5.61 -3.27 -2.64
C ALA A 290 -4.29 -3.38 -3.40
N MET A 291 -3.48 -2.31 -3.34
CA MET A 291 -2.35 -2.16 -4.24
C MET A 291 -1.34 -3.25 -3.87
N LEU A 292 -1.20 -4.25 -4.75
CA LEU A 292 -0.37 -5.42 -4.53
C LEU A 292 1.04 -4.96 -4.16
N LEU A 293 1.37 -5.12 -2.88
CA LEU A 293 2.57 -4.57 -2.26
C LEU A 293 3.78 -5.00 -3.09
N PRO A 294 4.48 -4.08 -3.77
CA PRO A 294 5.45 -4.46 -4.79
C PRO A 294 6.68 -5.12 -4.18
N GLY A 295 7.25 -6.10 -4.88
CA GLY A 295 8.46 -6.80 -4.43
C GLY A 295 9.64 -5.85 -4.27
N LEU A 296 10.43 -6.03 -3.20
CA LEU A 296 11.60 -5.22 -2.89
C LEU A 296 12.87 -5.74 -3.59
N SER A 297 13.78 -4.83 -3.89
CA SER A 297 15.17 -5.11 -4.25
C SER A 297 16.08 -3.96 -3.82
N VAL A 298 17.38 -4.07 -4.06
CA VAL A 298 18.35 -2.98 -3.84
C VAL A 298 18.70 -2.30 -5.16
N SER A 299 18.83 -0.98 -5.15
CA SER A 299 19.38 -0.19 -6.26
C SER A 299 20.30 0.91 -5.74
N GLY A 300 21.60 0.77 -6.02
CA GLY A 300 22.62 1.72 -5.55
C GLY A 300 22.73 1.73 -4.02
N ILE A 301 22.22 2.80 -3.40
CA ILE A 301 22.17 2.99 -1.94
C ILE A 301 20.75 2.86 -1.36
N ASN A 302 19.76 2.52 -2.19
CA ASN A 302 18.35 2.52 -1.81
C ASN A 302 17.79 1.09 -1.77
N ILE A 303 16.91 0.84 -0.79
CA ILE A 303 15.85 -0.17 -0.94
C ILE A 303 14.87 0.40 -1.97
N VAL A 304 14.44 -0.41 -2.94
CA VAL A 304 13.49 0.00 -3.98
C VAL A 304 12.35 -1.00 -4.12
N ALA A 305 11.17 -0.51 -4.51
CA ALA A 305 10.06 -1.33 -4.97
C ALA A 305 9.62 -0.83 -6.35
N ASN A 306 9.41 -1.74 -7.31
CA ASN A 306 9.24 -1.39 -8.74
C ASN A 306 10.35 -0.44 -9.29
N GLY A 307 11.55 -0.48 -8.72
CA GLY A 307 12.68 0.38 -9.08
C GLY A 307 12.69 1.77 -8.42
N GLN A 308 11.66 2.12 -7.63
CA GLN A 308 11.53 3.41 -6.94
C GLN A 308 11.98 3.31 -5.47
N PRO A 309 12.79 4.26 -4.94
CA PRO A 309 13.19 4.30 -3.53
C PRO A 309 12.04 4.19 -2.52
N VAL A 310 12.11 3.18 -1.64
CA VAL A 310 11.15 2.96 -0.55
C VAL A 310 11.87 3.06 0.78
N ARG A 311 11.33 3.88 1.68
CA ARG A 311 11.80 4.03 3.06
C ARG A 311 10.89 3.23 3.99
N LEU A 312 11.43 2.14 4.54
CA LEU A 312 10.70 1.24 5.44
C LEU A 312 10.70 1.83 6.85
N ARG A 313 9.52 2.07 7.44
CA ARG A 313 9.35 2.61 8.80
C ARG A 313 8.24 1.87 9.56
N GLY A 314 8.52 1.43 10.78
CA GLY A 314 7.60 0.60 11.55
C GLY A 314 8.16 0.11 12.88
N VAL A 315 7.80 -1.12 13.28
CA VAL A 315 8.12 -1.68 14.62
C VAL A 315 8.60 -3.13 14.57
N SER A 316 9.41 -3.53 15.55
CA SER A 316 9.64 -4.94 15.87
C SER A 316 8.48 -5.47 16.73
N MET A 317 8.03 -6.69 16.43
CA MET A 317 6.91 -7.38 17.10
C MET A 317 7.35 -8.34 18.22
N GLY A 318 8.64 -8.70 18.25
CA GLY A 318 9.13 -9.81 19.08
C GLY A 318 8.86 -11.19 18.46
N ASP A 319 8.85 -12.22 19.30
CA ASP A 319 8.75 -13.64 18.91
C ASP A 319 7.31 -14.18 19.04
N PRO A 320 6.75 -14.89 18.02
CA PRO A 320 5.38 -15.43 18.07
C PRO A 320 5.13 -16.49 19.16
N PHE A 321 6.18 -17.11 19.69
CA PHE A 321 6.14 -18.24 20.63
C PHE A 321 6.61 -17.86 22.04
N LEU A 322 7.43 -16.81 22.16
CA LEU A 322 7.86 -16.25 23.45
C LEU A 322 7.14 -14.94 23.83
N ALA A 323 7.04 -13.95 22.93
CA ALA A 323 6.44 -12.63 23.23
C ALA A 323 4.93 -12.57 22.92
N ARG A 324 4.50 -13.14 21.80
CA ARG A 324 3.11 -13.02 21.30
C ARG A 324 2.28 -14.29 21.46
N ASN A 325 2.74 -15.19 22.34
CA ASN A 325 2.11 -16.49 22.57
C ASN A 325 0.84 -16.34 23.44
N PRO A 326 -0.36 -16.68 22.91
CA PRO A 326 -1.64 -16.38 23.56
C PRO A 326 -1.91 -17.20 24.83
N ALA A 327 -1.08 -18.19 25.16
CA ALA A 327 -1.15 -18.90 26.44
C ALA A 327 -0.71 -18.05 27.63
N TRP A 328 0.13 -17.04 27.39
CA TRP A 328 0.70 -16.15 28.43
C TRP A 328 0.33 -14.69 28.19
N TYR A 329 0.28 -14.27 26.92
CA TYR A 329 -0.02 -12.90 26.48
C TYR A 329 -1.26 -12.86 25.56
N PRO A 330 -2.47 -13.20 26.07
CA PRO A 330 -3.69 -13.33 25.27
C PRO A 330 -4.22 -12.01 24.67
N GLN A 331 -3.63 -10.87 25.03
CA GLN A 331 -3.96 -9.55 24.49
C GLN A 331 -3.31 -9.26 23.11
N TYR A 332 -2.29 -10.03 22.70
CA TYR A 332 -1.64 -9.85 21.39
C TYR A 332 -2.29 -10.72 20.32
N SER A 333 -2.41 -10.19 19.11
CA SER A 333 -3.18 -10.83 18.04
C SER A 333 -2.72 -10.44 16.64
N THR A 334 -3.20 -11.15 15.62
CA THR A 334 -3.03 -10.73 14.22
C THR A 334 -3.79 -9.45 13.85
N ALA A 335 -4.67 -8.93 14.72
CA ALA A 335 -5.32 -7.63 14.50
C ALA A 335 -4.36 -6.46 14.79
N ASP A 336 -3.28 -6.68 15.55
CA ASP A 336 -2.28 -5.66 15.87
C ASP A 336 -1.62 -5.10 14.59
N TYR A 337 -1.46 -5.93 13.55
CA TYR A 337 -0.98 -5.52 12.23
C TYR A 337 -1.91 -4.52 11.53
N ALA A 338 -3.23 -4.63 11.73
CA ALA A 338 -4.19 -3.66 11.21
C ALA A 338 -4.10 -2.32 11.94
N ASP A 339 -3.92 -2.31 13.27
CA ASP A 339 -3.69 -1.08 14.03
C ASP A 339 -2.39 -0.38 13.59
N LEU A 340 -1.30 -1.14 13.45
CA LEU A 340 -0.01 -0.62 13.00
C LEU A 340 -0.06 -0.02 11.58
N ALA A 341 -0.73 -0.68 10.64
CA ALA A 341 -0.88 -0.17 9.28
C ALA A 341 -1.83 1.05 9.21
N GLN A 342 -2.98 0.99 9.88
CA GLN A 342 -4.07 1.95 9.69
C GLN A 342 -4.04 3.15 10.65
N ASN A 343 -3.58 2.93 11.89
CA ASN A 343 -3.62 3.94 12.96
C ASN A 343 -2.24 4.39 13.45
N TRP A 344 -1.15 3.71 13.07
CA TRP A 344 0.23 4.19 13.26
C TRP A 344 0.92 4.53 11.94
N HIS A 345 0.38 4.11 10.80
CA HIS A 345 0.95 4.30 9.47
C HIS A 345 2.36 3.70 9.29
N ALA A 346 2.62 2.57 9.96
CA ALA A 346 3.77 1.72 9.66
C ALA A 346 3.61 1.11 8.26
N ASN A 347 4.73 0.88 7.56
CA ASN A 347 4.76 0.15 6.29
C ASN A 347 5.61 -1.14 6.36
N VAL A 348 6.23 -1.43 7.50
CA VAL A 348 7.04 -2.64 7.74
C VAL A 348 6.86 -3.14 9.18
N VAL A 349 7.02 -4.44 9.39
CA VAL A 349 7.15 -5.07 10.71
C VAL A 349 8.30 -6.07 10.74
N ARG A 350 8.96 -6.23 11.89
CA ARG A 350 10.03 -7.22 12.10
C ARG A 350 9.61 -8.28 13.11
N ILE A 351 9.59 -9.54 12.66
CA ILE A 351 9.24 -10.72 13.44
C ILE A 351 10.55 -11.41 13.83
N SER A 352 10.77 -11.55 15.14
CA SER A 352 12.05 -11.99 15.70
C SER A 352 11.96 -13.46 16.12
N ILE A 353 12.62 -14.37 15.40
CA ILE A 353 12.59 -15.81 15.72
C ILE A 353 13.87 -16.19 16.45
N PHE A 354 13.73 -16.57 17.72
CA PHE A 354 14.89 -16.89 18.56
C PHE A 354 15.44 -18.29 18.27
N PRO A 355 16.78 -18.47 18.23
CA PRO A 355 17.43 -19.77 17.98
C PRO A 355 16.84 -20.96 18.74
N THR A 356 16.54 -20.80 20.04
CA THR A 356 15.97 -21.88 20.89
C THR A 356 14.64 -22.43 20.34
N GLN A 357 13.82 -21.60 19.68
CA GLN A 357 12.56 -22.03 19.06
C GLN A 357 12.79 -22.96 17.86
N TRP A 358 13.91 -22.78 17.14
CA TRP A 358 14.25 -23.58 15.96
C TRP A 358 15.13 -24.80 16.26
N LYS A 359 15.96 -24.74 17.30
CA LYS A 359 17.11 -25.64 17.51
C LYS A 359 16.78 -27.14 17.69
N ASN A 360 15.56 -27.49 18.09
CA ASN A 360 15.08 -28.88 18.28
C ASN A 360 16.00 -29.75 19.15
N THR A 361 16.52 -29.17 20.22
CA THR A 361 17.53 -29.78 21.10
C THR A 361 16.96 -30.82 22.07
N ASP A 362 15.64 -30.83 22.28
CA ASP A 362 14.94 -31.73 23.22
C ASP A 362 14.05 -32.79 22.54
N GLY A 363 13.85 -32.69 21.22
CA GLY A 363 12.99 -33.56 20.42
C GLY A 363 11.49 -33.21 20.47
N ASN A 364 11.10 -32.09 21.09
CA ASN A 364 9.70 -31.62 21.16
C ASN A 364 9.41 -30.43 20.24
N THR A 365 10.41 -29.82 19.59
CA THR A 365 10.18 -28.72 18.64
C THR A 365 9.44 -29.23 17.40
N ASP A 366 8.14 -28.95 17.36
CA ASP A 366 7.33 -29.08 16.15
C ASP A 366 7.64 -27.91 15.20
N HIS A 367 8.57 -28.13 14.27
CA HIS A 367 8.89 -27.17 13.21
C HIS A 367 7.68 -26.81 12.34
N ALA A 368 6.70 -27.69 12.16
CA ALA A 368 5.49 -27.37 11.41
C ALA A 368 4.58 -26.42 12.20
N ALA A 369 4.47 -26.57 13.52
CA ALA A 369 3.81 -25.59 14.38
C ALA A 369 4.54 -24.24 14.40
N LEU A 370 5.88 -24.24 14.39
CA LEU A 370 6.69 -23.02 14.30
C LEU A 370 6.42 -22.28 12.98
N LEU A 371 6.54 -22.99 11.85
CA LEU A 371 6.29 -22.44 10.51
C LEU A 371 4.84 -21.96 10.36
N ALA A 372 3.86 -22.71 10.89
CA ALA A 372 2.47 -22.31 10.87
C ALA A 372 2.16 -21.10 11.76
N GLY A 373 2.92 -20.85 12.83
CA GLY A 373 2.81 -19.63 13.62
C GLY A 373 3.41 -18.43 12.91
N LEU A 374 4.64 -18.56 12.42
CA LEU A 374 5.30 -17.54 11.61
C LEU A 374 4.44 -17.16 10.38
N ALA A 375 3.87 -18.14 9.66
CA ALA A 375 3.01 -17.88 8.51
C ALA A 375 1.73 -17.09 8.85
N ARG A 376 1.15 -17.24 10.06
CA ARG A 376 0.00 -16.41 10.48
C ARG A 376 0.39 -14.95 10.64
N GLU A 377 1.50 -14.68 11.31
CA GLU A 377 2.00 -13.32 11.53
C GLU A 377 2.46 -12.68 10.20
N VAL A 378 3.20 -13.42 9.36
CA VAL A 378 3.66 -12.99 8.02
C VAL A 378 2.47 -12.63 7.12
N ASN A 379 1.46 -13.51 7.02
CA ASN A 379 0.30 -13.26 6.17
C ASN A 379 -0.53 -12.09 6.70
N ALA A 380 -0.78 -12.01 8.02
CA ALA A 380 -1.53 -10.91 8.61
C ALA A 380 -0.86 -9.54 8.39
N ALA A 381 0.46 -9.48 8.37
CA ALA A 381 1.21 -8.28 7.99
C ALA A 381 1.03 -7.94 6.50
N LEU A 382 1.28 -8.90 5.60
CA LEU A 382 1.19 -8.70 4.14
C LEU A 382 -0.23 -8.37 3.67
N ASP A 383 -1.26 -8.95 4.28
CA ASP A 383 -2.68 -8.69 4.00
C ASP A 383 -3.11 -7.26 4.43
N ASN A 384 -2.41 -6.67 5.41
CA ASN A 384 -2.56 -5.26 5.80
C ASN A 384 -1.59 -4.31 5.07
N GLY A 385 -0.86 -4.80 4.06
CA GLY A 385 0.06 -3.98 3.25
C GLY A 385 1.42 -3.69 3.90
N LEU A 386 1.79 -4.41 4.96
CA LEU A 386 3.08 -4.27 5.63
C LEU A 386 4.13 -5.19 4.98
N TYR A 387 5.32 -4.65 4.69
CA TYR A 387 6.50 -5.46 4.42
C TYR A 387 6.91 -6.23 5.68
N VAL A 388 7.57 -7.38 5.53
CA VAL A 388 7.96 -8.23 6.66
C VAL A 388 9.45 -8.48 6.68
N ILE A 389 10.10 -8.19 7.80
CA ILE A 389 11.46 -8.66 8.11
C ILE A 389 11.33 -9.89 9.00
N ILE A 390 11.80 -11.04 8.52
CA ILE A 390 12.01 -12.23 9.36
C ILE A 390 13.45 -12.14 9.88
N SER A 391 13.63 -12.13 11.21
CA SER A 391 14.95 -12.06 11.85
C SER A 391 15.30 -13.38 12.52
N TYR A 392 16.53 -13.87 12.27
CA TYR A 392 17.14 -14.89 13.11
C TYR A 392 17.74 -14.19 14.33
N HIS A 393 16.97 -14.18 15.42
CA HIS A 393 17.15 -13.26 16.54
C HIS A 393 18.14 -13.80 17.58
N VAL A 394 19.40 -13.87 17.15
CA VAL A 394 20.58 -14.33 17.90
C VAL A 394 21.39 -13.15 18.45
N ILE A 395 22.02 -13.33 19.62
CA ILE A 395 22.98 -12.39 20.20
C ILE A 395 24.26 -13.18 20.54
N GLY A 396 25.29 -13.07 19.70
CA GLY A 396 26.50 -13.88 19.82
C GLY A 396 27.33 -13.99 18.55
N TRP A 397 28.35 -14.85 18.58
CA TRP A 397 29.32 -15.07 17.51
C TRP A 397 29.10 -16.41 16.79
N PRO A 398 29.30 -16.51 15.46
CA PRO A 398 29.08 -17.75 14.69
C PRO A 398 29.92 -18.98 15.07
N ASP A 399 30.86 -18.87 16.01
CA ASP A 399 31.63 -20.00 16.54
C ASP A 399 30.91 -20.79 17.66
N GLY A 400 29.81 -20.25 18.20
CA GLY A 400 29.03 -20.82 19.29
C GLY A 400 29.14 -20.08 20.62
N TRP A 401 29.86 -18.95 20.72
CA TRP A 401 29.70 -18.03 21.86
C TRP A 401 28.39 -17.22 21.73
N TYR A 402 27.62 -17.08 22.82
CA TYR A 402 26.41 -16.26 22.85
C TYR A 402 26.15 -15.60 24.21
N GLN A 403 25.37 -14.52 24.19
CA GLN A 403 24.97 -13.80 25.40
C GLN A 403 24.08 -14.66 26.30
N ALA A 404 24.28 -14.55 27.62
CA ALA A 404 23.41 -15.19 28.60
C ALA A 404 21.95 -14.70 28.45
N ALA A 405 21.01 -15.65 28.38
CA ALA A 405 19.58 -15.34 28.26
C ALA A 405 19.05 -14.50 29.44
N TYR A 406 18.09 -13.61 29.17
CA TYR A 406 17.42 -12.83 30.20
C TYR A 406 16.70 -13.72 31.22
N PRO A 407 16.62 -13.33 32.51
CA PRO A 407 16.02 -14.15 33.57
C PRO A 407 14.57 -14.56 33.26
N GLY A 408 14.35 -15.87 33.13
CA GLY A 408 13.05 -16.46 32.79
C GLY A 408 13.03 -17.16 31.43
N ASN A 409 13.91 -16.78 30.50
CA ASN A 409 14.03 -17.39 29.18
C ASN A 409 14.90 -18.68 29.20
N PRO A 410 14.77 -19.58 28.20
CA PRO A 410 15.62 -20.76 28.06
C PRO A 410 17.12 -20.42 28.03
N ALA A 411 17.97 -21.29 28.60
CA ALA A 411 19.40 -21.01 28.69
C ALA A 411 20.11 -20.87 27.33
N ASP A 412 19.58 -21.49 26.26
CA ASP A 412 20.09 -21.41 24.89
C ASP A 412 19.24 -20.52 23.97
N THR A 413 18.50 -19.55 24.55
CA THR A 413 17.67 -18.55 23.85
C THR A 413 18.37 -17.96 22.62
N TYR A 414 19.66 -17.62 22.76
CA TYR A 414 20.48 -16.96 21.75
C TYR A 414 21.51 -17.90 21.09
N ASP A 415 21.23 -19.20 20.94
CA ASP A 415 22.18 -20.17 20.37
C ASP A 415 22.76 -19.72 19.01
N SER A 416 24.07 -19.50 19.01
CA SER A 416 24.83 -18.94 17.89
C SER A 416 25.52 -20.00 17.03
N SER A 417 25.00 -21.24 17.00
CA SER A 417 25.53 -22.24 16.08
C SER A 417 25.24 -21.86 14.63
N LEU A 418 26.27 -21.54 13.85
CA LEU A 418 26.14 -21.24 12.41
C LEU A 418 25.43 -22.37 11.63
N ASN A 419 25.57 -23.63 12.06
CA ASN A 419 24.84 -24.77 11.47
C ASN A 419 23.32 -24.70 11.72
N VAL A 420 22.91 -24.24 12.91
CA VAL A 420 21.49 -24.02 13.25
C VAL A 420 20.94 -22.88 12.39
N ALA A 421 21.67 -21.77 12.27
CA ALA A 421 21.33 -20.65 11.38
C ALA A 421 21.23 -21.08 9.90
N ILE A 422 22.17 -21.88 9.39
CA ILE A 422 22.11 -22.44 8.02
C ILE A 422 20.84 -23.29 7.82
N SER A 423 20.47 -24.14 8.80
CA SER A 423 19.25 -24.95 8.71
C SER A 423 17.97 -24.10 8.71
N PHE A 424 17.93 -23.03 9.53
CA PHE A 424 16.83 -22.07 9.56
C PHE A 424 16.71 -21.33 8.23
N TRP A 425 17.80 -20.76 7.73
CA TRP A 425 17.80 -20.00 6.47
C TRP A 425 17.54 -20.87 5.23
N THR A 426 17.91 -22.15 5.27
CA THR A 426 17.47 -23.12 4.26
C THR A 426 15.94 -23.23 4.23
N GLN A 427 15.30 -23.44 5.39
CA GLN A 427 13.85 -23.53 5.48
C GLN A 427 13.15 -22.21 5.12
N MET A 428 13.65 -21.06 5.60
CA MET A 428 13.07 -19.75 5.28
C MET A 428 13.15 -19.46 3.78
N ALA A 429 14.29 -19.71 3.13
CA ALA A 429 14.44 -19.52 1.70
C ALA A 429 13.55 -20.48 0.88
N GLN A 430 13.35 -21.72 1.33
CA GLN A 430 12.42 -22.65 0.69
C GLN A 430 10.93 -22.28 0.88
N THR A 431 10.60 -21.56 1.95
CA THR A 431 9.22 -21.18 2.28
C THR A 431 8.83 -19.81 1.69
N TYR A 432 9.76 -18.86 1.69
CA TYR A 432 9.51 -17.44 1.39
C TYR A 432 10.43 -16.87 0.28
N GLY A 433 11.32 -17.67 -0.30
CA GLY A 433 12.35 -17.23 -1.25
C GLY A 433 11.82 -16.60 -2.56
N ALA A 434 10.58 -16.94 -2.93
CA ALA A 434 9.90 -16.40 -4.10
C ALA A 434 9.16 -15.07 -3.82
N ASP A 435 9.01 -14.66 -2.56
CA ASP A 435 8.25 -13.48 -2.16
C ASP A 435 9.17 -12.36 -1.68
N THR A 436 9.60 -11.49 -2.60
CA THR A 436 10.50 -10.38 -2.29
C THR A 436 9.84 -9.22 -1.52
N ARG A 437 8.58 -9.36 -1.08
CA ARG A 437 8.00 -8.49 -0.02
C ARG A 437 8.53 -8.83 1.37
N ILE A 438 9.21 -9.98 1.50
CA ILE A 438 9.82 -10.46 2.74
C ILE A 438 11.33 -10.25 2.68
N ILE A 439 11.90 -9.75 3.77
CA ILE A 439 13.33 -9.49 4.01
C ILE A 439 13.86 -10.52 5.01
N PHE A 440 15.08 -11.00 4.79
CA PHE A 440 15.77 -11.97 5.65
C PHE A 440 16.88 -11.28 6.45
N ASP A 441 16.62 -10.99 7.73
CA ASP A 441 17.61 -10.43 8.65
C ASP A 441 18.47 -11.54 9.26
N LEU A 442 19.63 -11.78 8.62
CA LEU A 442 20.35 -13.05 8.70
C LEU A 442 20.94 -13.37 10.07
N TRP A 443 21.30 -12.34 10.83
CA TRP A 443 21.92 -12.45 12.14
C TRP A 443 21.69 -11.14 12.90
N ASN A 444 20.86 -11.18 13.95
CA ASN A 444 20.46 -10.01 14.71
C ASN A 444 21.66 -9.24 15.31
N GLU A 445 22.42 -9.83 16.25
CA GLU A 445 23.48 -9.11 16.96
C GLU A 445 24.78 -9.93 17.03
N PRO A 446 25.74 -9.68 16.12
CA PRO A 446 27.10 -10.19 16.18
C PRO A 446 27.86 -9.55 17.34
N VAL A 447 28.29 -10.39 18.28
CA VAL A 447 29.03 -10.01 19.48
C VAL A 447 30.09 -11.08 19.71
N HIS A 448 31.37 -10.72 19.70
CA HIS A 448 32.47 -11.69 19.82
C HIS A 448 32.55 -12.30 21.21
N ASP A 449 32.46 -11.48 22.26
CA ASP A 449 32.39 -11.91 23.65
C ASP A 449 31.78 -10.84 24.56
N ALA A 450 31.62 -11.14 25.85
CA ALA A 450 30.97 -10.27 26.84
C ALA A 450 31.69 -8.92 27.09
N ALA A 451 32.91 -8.73 26.57
CA ALA A 451 33.68 -7.50 26.64
C ALA A 451 33.85 -6.79 25.28
N ASP A 452 33.09 -7.18 24.25
CA ASP A 452 33.09 -6.61 22.88
C ASP A 452 32.48 -5.19 22.78
N TRP A 453 32.93 -4.30 23.67
CA TRP A 453 32.59 -2.87 23.74
C TRP A 453 33.71 -2.01 23.12
N SER A 454 34.37 -2.53 22.08
CA SER A 454 35.54 -1.90 21.48
C SER A 454 35.36 -1.72 19.98
N GLU A 455 35.93 -0.67 19.41
CA GLU A 455 35.96 -0.37 17.96
C GLU A 455 36.80 -1.40 17.15
N ALA A 456 37.08 -2.58 17.72
CA ALA A 456 37.82 -3.65 17.08
C ALA A 456 37.08 -4.16 15.85
N ASN A 457 37.70 -3.99 14.69
CA ASN A 457 37.14 -4.34 13.40
C ASN A 457 37.21 -5.87 13.15
N TYR A 458 36.30 -6.62 13.76
CA TYR A 458 36.11 -8.07 13.51
C TYR A 458 35.31 -8.37 12.22
N TRP A 459 34.98 -7.36 11.39
CA TRP A 459 34.23 -7.58 10.16
C TRP A 459 34.90 -8.57 9.20
N ALA A 460 36.24 -8.58 9.16
CA ALA A 460 37.00 -9.52 8.33
C ALA A 460 36.78 -11.00 8.72
N ASP A 461 36.54 -11.27 10.00
CA ASP A 461 36.29 -12.61 10.54
C ASP A 461 34.79 -12.98 10.52
N LEU A 462 33.91 -11.98 10.60
CA LEU A 462 32.45 -12.15 10.54
C LEU A 462 31.93 -12.36 9.10
N LYS A 463 32.49 -11.64 8.13
CA LYS A 463 32.05 -11.63 6.72
C LYS A 463 31.93 -13.02 6.06
N PRO A 464 32.85 -13.98 6.27
CA PRO A 464 32.70 -15.34 5.72
C PRO A 464 31.45 -16.09 6.21
N SER A 465 30.98 -15.79 7.42
CA SER A 465 29.73 -16.35 7.96
C SER A 465 28.52 -15.78 7.21
N TYR A 466 28.50 -14.47 6.95
CA TYR A 466 27.48 -13.85 6.09
C TYR A 466 27.52 -14.37 4.66
N GLU A 467 28.70 -14.53 4.06
CA GLU A 467 28.83 -15.12 2.72
C GLU A 467 28.26 -16.54 2.66
N THR A 468 28.42 -17.33 3.73
CA THR A 468 27.84 -18.67 3.87
C THR A 468 26.31 -18.63 4.02
N LEU A 469 25.77 -17.71 4.83
CA LEU A 469 24.31 -17.55 5.01
C LEU A 469 23.63 -17.01 3.75
N ILE A 470 24.23 -16.02 3.08
CA ILE A 470 23.76 -15.51 1.79
C ILE A 470 23.80 -16.62 0.74
N GLN A 471 24.89 -17.39 0.64
CA GLN A 471 24.94 -18.52 -0.28
C GLN A 471 23.86 -19.56 0.03
N THR A 472 23.56 -19.80 1.31
CA THR A 472 22.46 -20.70 1.73
C THR A 472 21.09 -20.19 1.23
N VAL A 473 20.82 -18.89 1.32
CA VAL A 473 19.61 -18.26 0.77
C VAL A 473 19.59 -18.37 -0.77
N ARG A 474 20.64 -17.90 -1.45
CA ARG A 474 20.70 -17.86 -2.93
C ARG A 474 20.72 -19.25 -3.58
N ASN A 475 21.20 -20.29 -2.89
CA ASN A 475 21.14 -21.68 -3.36
C ASN A 475 19.71 -22.25 -3.45
N ASN A 476 18.71 -21.57 -2.90
CA ASN A 476 17.29 -21.91 -3.03
C ASN A 476 16.57 -20.93 -3.99
N ASP A 477 17.30 -20.38 -4.96
CA ASP A 477 16.87 -19.37 -5.96
C ASP A 477 16.30 -18.06 -5.37
N ALA A 478 16.36 -17.87 -4.05
CA ALA A 478 15.68 -16.80 -3.33
C ALA A 478 16.26 -15.40 -3.63
N GLN A 479 15.40 -14.47 -4.05
CA GLN A 479 15.81 -13.12 -4.49
C GLN A 479 15.64 -12.03 -3.41
N ASN A 480 15.16 -12.39 -2.22
CA ASN A 480 14.87 -11.49 -1.10
C ASN A 480 16.04 -10.57 -0.75
N ILE A 481 15.73 -9.39 -0.22
CA ILE A 481 16.73 -8.57 0.48
C ILE A 481 17.22 -9.35 1.70
N VAL A 482 18.54 -9.33 1.90
CA VAL A 482 19.21 -9.89 3.09
C VAL A 482 19.80 -8.76 3.91
N LEU A 483 19.58 -8.75 5.24
CA LEU A 483 20.28 -7.84 6.14
C LEU A 483 21.56 -8.48 6.67
N ALA A 484 22.61 -7.67 6.82
CA ALA A 484 23.83 -8.01 7.53
C ALA A 484 24.20 -6.88 8.50
N THR A 485 24.33 -7.20 9.78
CA THR A 485 24.77 -6.29 10.85
C THR A 485 26.29 -6.34 11.03
N GLY A 486 26.85 -5.27 11.60
CA GLY A 486 28.24 -5.22 12.06
C GLY A 486 28.44 -5.84 13.45
N THR A 487 29.48 -5.40 14.17
CA THR A 487 29.87 -5.97 15.47
C THR A 487 29.32 -5.16 16.64
N GLY A 488 29.57 -5.60 17.88
CA GLY A 488 29.19 -4.89 19.10
C GLY A 488 27.68 -4.63 19.17
N TRP A 489 26.88 -5.70 19.22
CA TRP A 489 25.40 -5.63 19.22
C TRP A 489 24.88 -4.80 18.05
N ALA A 490 25.36 -5.10 16.84
CA ALA A 490 25.06 -4.38 15.60
C ALA A 490 25.29 -2.84 15.64
N SER A 491 25.96 -2.32 16.67
CA SER A 491 26.19 -0.89 16.89
C SER A 491 27.47 -0.39 16.21
N TRP A 492 28.32 -1.26 15.66
CA TRP A 492 29.57 -0.86 14.98
C TRP A 492 29.67 -1.43 13.56
N LEU A 493 29.60 -0.55 12.55
CA LEU A 493 29.68 -0.90 11.13
C LEU A 493 31.05 -0.57 10.49
N GLY A 494 32.07 -0.33 11.33
CA GLY A 494 33.44 -0.08 10.88
C GLY A 494 34.00 -1.19 10.01
N GLY A 495 34.78 -0.82 8.97
CA GLY A 495 35.44 -1.78 8.06
C GLY A 495 34.55 -2.40 6.98
N ILE A 496 33.21 -2.36 7.11
CA ILE A 496 32.28 -2.87 6.09
C ILE A 496 32.46 -2.13 4.76
N LYS A 497 32.69 -0.81 4.83
CA LYS A 497 32.90 0.08 3.68
C LYS A 497 34.04 -0.36 2.76
N ASP A 498 35.13 -0.84 3.33
CA ASP A 498 36.36 -1.20 2.62
C ASP A 498 36.37 -2.66 2.14
N ASN A 499 35.50 -3.51 2.70
CA ASN A 499 35.37 -4.94 2.38
C ASN A 499 33.89 -5.38 2.39
N PRO A 500 33.01 -4.82 1.54
CA PRO A 500 31.59 -5.13 1.56
C PRO A 500 31.29 -6.55 1.06
N LEU A 501 30.14 -7.08 1.46
CA LEU A 501 29.53 -8.26 0.84
C LEU A 501 29.23 -8.00 -0.64
N ALA A 502 29.37 -9.06 -1.46
CA ALA A 502 29.29 -8.99 -2.92
C ALA A 502 27.88 -9.24 -3.50
N ASP A 503 26.90 -9.57 -2.65
CA ASP A 503 25.51 -9.78 -3.07
C ASP A 503 24.86 -8.47 -3.55
N ALA A 504 23.98 -8.56 -4.55
CA ALA A 504 23.33 -7.38 -5.12
C ALA A 504 22.17 -6.85 -4.25
N ASN A 505 21.51 -7.71 -3.48
CA ASN A 505 20.35 -7.42 -2.63
C ASN A 505 20.71 -7.46 -1.13
N VAL A 506 21.94 -7.08 -0.76
CA VAL A 506 22.35 -6.87 0.64
C VAL A 506 22.06 -5.46 1.11
N VAL A 507 21.50 -5.34 2.32
CA VAL A 507 21.35 -4.10 3.07
C VAL A 507 22.09 -4.26 4.40
N TYR A 508 22.76 -3.20 4.86
CA TYR A 508 23.41 -3.24 6.18
C TYR A 508 22.46 -2.78 7.26
N ALA A 509 22.58 -3.36 8.45
CA ALA A 509 21.70 -3.12 9.57
C ALA A 509 22.49 -2.54 10.76
N TYR A 510 21.96 -1.47 11.37
CA TYR A 510 22.51 -0.76 12.52
C TYR A 510 21.50 -0.83 13.68
N HIS A 511 21.95 -1.16 14.88
CA HIS A 511 21.17 -1.00 16.11
C HIS A 511 21.71 0.17 16.92
N GLN A 512 20.83 0.96 17.52
CA GLN A 512 21.26 2.04 18.42
C GLN A 512 20.24 2.27 19.53
N TYR A 513 20.67 2.12 20.78
CA TYR A 513 19.87 2.38 21.97
C TYR A 513 20.45 3.53 22.80
N SER A 514 19.62 4.19 23.61
CA SER A 514 20.01 5.42 24.31
C SER A 514 21.06 5.24 25.43
N ASN A 515 21.30 4.00 25.88
CA ASN A 515 22.25 3.67 26.95
C ASN A 515 23.72 3.79 26.54
N ASN A 516 24.03 3.82 25.23
CA ASN A 516 25.39 3.98 24.69
C ASN A 516 26.03 5.35 25.02
N GLY A 517 25.31 6.28 25.68
CA GLY A 517 25.85 7.50 26.29
C GLY A 517 26.21 8.65 25.33
N PHE A 518 26.36 8.36 24.04
CA PHE A 518 26.77 9.31 22.99
C PHE A 518 25.63 9.56 21.98
N ASN A 519 24.50 10.06 22.48
CA ASN A 519 23.29 10.27 21.67
C ASN A 519 23.39 11.55 20.81
N THR A 520 24.26 11.52 19.78
CA THR A 520 24.55 12.66 18.90
C THR A 520 24.81 12.21 17.47
N ALA A 521 24.42 13.02 16.47
CA ALA A 521 24.65 12.76 15.05
C ALA A 521 26.12 12.40 14.72
N ALA A 522 27.08 13.16 15.27
CA ALA A 522 28.51 12.93 15.05
C ALA A 522 29.01 11.57 15.57
N GLN A 523 28.33 10.95 16.54
CA GLN A 523 28.61 9.58 16.95
C GLN A 523 27.95 8.58 15.98
N TRP A 524 26.68 8.77 15.63
CA TRP A 524 25.98 7.85 14.72
C TRP A 524 26.59 7.82 13.30
N ASP A 525 27.15 8.95 12.84
CA ASP A 525 27.95 9.05 11.60
C ASP A 525 29.27 8.26 11.68
N HIS A 526 29.86 8.19 12.88
CA HIS A 526 31.08 7.44 13.18
C HIS A 526 30.80 5.94 13.29
N ASP A 527 29.77 5.57 14.05
CA ASP A 527 29.34 4.20 14.33
C ASP A 527 28.89 3.45 13.07
N THR A 528 28.26 4.16 12.14
CA THR A 528 27.90 3.62 10.82
C THR A 528 29.09 3.47 9.86
N GLY A 529 30.33 3.70 10.31
CA GLY A 529 31.57 3.46 9.55
C GLY A 529 31.69 4.27 8.26
N GLY A 530 30.90 5.35 8.13
CA GLY A 530 30.74 6.10 6.88
C GLY A 530 30.13 5.29 5.73
N LEU A 531 29.30 4.27 6.02
CA LEU A 531 28.52 3.53 5.01
C LEU A 531 27.38 4.35 4.38
N ILE A 532 26.87 5.35 5.10
CA ILE A 532 25.80 6.22 4.64
C ILE A 532 26.22 6.89 3.32
N GLY A 533 25.35 6.83 2.30
CA GLY A 533 25.66 7.30 0.95
C GLY A 533 26.59 6.39 0.12
N VAL A 534 27.01 5.23 0.65
CA VAL A 534 27.88 4.24 -0.03
C VAL A 534 27.18 2.89 -0.21
N LYS A 535 26.35 2.48 0.76
CA LYS A 535 25.53 1.27 0.73
C LYS A 535 24.16 1.55 1.35
N PRO A 536 23.12 0.77 1.01
CA PRO A 536 21.83 0.84 1.70
C PRO A 536 21.98 0.42 3.17
N LEU A 537 21.33 1.17 4.04
CA LEU A 537 21.38 1.04 5.50
C LEU A 537 19.96 1.09 6.08
N ILE A 538 19.68 0.24 7.06
CA ILE A 538 18.46 0.23 7.87
C ILE A 538 18.81 0.25 9.35
N VAL A 539 18.07 1.01 10.15
CA VAL A 539 18.16 0.97 11.61
C VAL A 539 17.15 -0.06 12.11
N SER A 540 17.52 -1.34 12.11
CA SER A 540 16.60 -2.47 12.35
C SER A 540 16.07 -2.54 13.78
N GLU A 541 16.77 -1.92 14.74
CA GLU A 541 16.28 -1.68 16.10
C GLU A 541 16.77 -0.33 16.63
N TRP A 542 15.87 0.38 17.31
CA TRP A 542 16.18 1.56 18.11
C TRP A 542 15.13 1.78 19.19
N GLY A 543 15.49 2.50 20.27
CA GLY A 543 14.54 2.88 21.30
C GLY A 543 15.14 3.47 22.58
N TYR A 544 14.25 3.89 23.48
CA TYR A 544 14.57 4.44 24.81
C TYR A 544 13.42 4.23 25.79
N GLU A 545 13.69 4.42 27.08
CA GLU A 545 12.74 4.34 28.18
C GLU A 545 12.71 5.69 28.92
N ASP A 546 11.52 6.28 29.03
CA ASP A 546 11.28 7.61 29.60
C ASP A 546 10.86 7.52 31.08
N ALA A 547 10.50 8.65 31.69
CA ALA A 547 10.12 8.79 33.09
C ALA A 547 8.84 8.05 33.51
N ASP A 548 8.12 7.39 32.59
CA ASP A 548 7.01 6.48 32.89
C ASP A 548 7.43 5.01 33.04
N VAL A 549 8.72 4.69 32.83
CA VAL A 549 9.35 3.40 33.14
C VAL A 549 10.09 3.48 34.49
N THR A 550 9.96 2.43 35.32
CA THR A 550 10.63 2.36 36.63
C THR A 550 11.98 1.66 36.52
N ASN A 551 13.07 2.38 36.85
CA ASN A 551 14.47 1.93 36.69
C ASN A 551 14.82 1.57 35.22
N PRO A 552 14.74 2.53 34.28
CA PRO A 552 15.06 2.28 32.87
C PRO A 552 16.49 1.76 32.69
N PHE A 553 16.63 0.71 31.86
CA PHE A 553 17.90 0.19 31.37
C PHE A 553 18.40 1.00 30.16
N PHE A 554 17.47 1.56 29.38
CA PHE A 554 17.72 2.45 28.25
C PHE A 554 17.23 3.88 28.57
N PRO A 555 17.80 4.58 29.56
CA PRO A 555 17.30 5.89 29.96
C PRO A 555 17.34 6.90 28.81
N GLY A 556 16.24 7.59 28.56
CA GLY A 556 16.15 8.64 27.55
C GLY A 556 14.89 9.48 27.72
N THR A 557 14.68 10.40 26.78
CA THR A 557 13.43 11.15 26.62
C THR A 557 13.23 11.43 25.14
N GLN A 558 12.04 11.92 24.76
CA GLN A 558 11.83 12.47 23.43
C GLN A 558 12.91 13.52 23.09
N ALA A 559 13.10 14.54 23.93
CA ALA A 559 14.03 15.63 23.64
C ALA A 559 15.52 15.24 23.70
N SER A 560 15.89 14.21 24.47
CA SER A 560 17.31 13.82 24.68
C SER A 560 17.78 12.63 23.84
N TYR A 561 16.88 11.99 23.10
CA TYR A 561 17.20 10.87 22.21
C TYR A 561 16.21 10.75 21.05
N GLY A 562 14.89 10.73 21.34
CA GLY A 562 13.86 10.46 20.33
C GLY A 562 13.91 11.44 19.14
N ASP A 563 13.69 12.73 19.41
CA ASP A 563 13.75 13.82 18.44
C ASP A 563 15.08 13.87 17.68
N PRO A 564 16.27 13.93 18.32
CA PRO A 564 17.53 14.03 17.58
C PRO A 564 17.86 12.77 16.77
N PHE A 565 17.49 11.56 17.23
CA PHE A 565 17.77 10.33 16.51
C PHE A 565 16.85 10.14 15.30
N THR A 566 15.54 10.43 15.42
CA THR A 566 14.65 10.40 14.25
C THR A 566 15.00 11.50 13.25
N GLN A 567 15.44 12.68 13.70
CA GLN A 567 15.95 13.73 12.80
C GLN A 567 17.20 13.28 12.04
N TRP A 568 18.18 12.64 12.69
CA TRP A 568 19.37 12.10 12.04
C TRP A 568 19.02 11.01 11.00
N MET A 569 18.15 10.07 11.38
CA MET A 569 17.63 9.06 10.44
C MET A 569 16.89 9.71 9.27
N ASP A 570 16.15 10.80 9.50
CA ASP A 570 15.40 11.51 8.47
C ASP A 570 16.30 12.34 7.53
N SER A 571 17.36 12.98 8.03
CA SER A 571 18.35 13.67 7.18
C SER A 571 19.11 12.75 6.23
N TYR A 572 19.22 11.46 6.57
CA TYR A 572 19.83 10.44 5.72
C TYR A 572 18.82 9.48 5.07
N GLN A 573 17.52 9.79 5.18
CA GLN A 573 16.41 8.99 4.65
C GLN A 573 16.45 7.50 5.05
N LEU A 574 17.04 7.17 6.21
CA LEU A 574 17.26 5.81 6.67
C LEU A 574 15.95 5.11 7.01
N SER A 575 15.76 3.90 6.47
CA SER A 575 14.72 2.99 6.93
C SER A 575 14.96 2.64 8.40
N ASN A 576 13.91 2.45 9.22
CA ASN A 576 14.08 2.14 10.64
C ASN A 576 12.89 1.40 11.26
N LEU A 577 13.14 0.63 12.33
CA LEU A 577 12.09 0.00 13.14
C LEU A 577 12.32 0.22 14.64
N ALA A 578 11.29 0.73 15.30
CA ALA A 578 11.27 0.90 16.75
C ALA A 578 11.10 -0.48 17.44
N TRP A 579 11.94 -0.77 18.43
CA TRP A 579 11.82 -1.94 19.28
C TRP A 579 11.14 -1.53 20.60
N VAL A 580 10.07 -2.16 21.10
CA VAL A 580 9.29 -3.30 20.58
C VAL A 580 7.80 -3.15 20.93
N TYR A 581 6.91 -3.69 20.08
CA TYR A 581 5.46 -3.73 20.28
C TYR A 581 5.07 -4.79 21.34
N HIS A 582 5.52 -4.57 22.57
CA HIS A 582 5.32 -5.43 23.74
C HIS A 582 5.23 -4.59 25.02
N HIS A 583 4.80 -5.18 26.15
CA HIS A 583 4.76 -4.50 27.45
C HIS A 583 5.82 -4.95 28.47
N ASP A 584 6.33 -6.18 28.39
CA ASP A 584 7.37 -6.70 29.30
C ASP A 584 8.77 -6.72 28.66
N TRP A 585 8.88 -6.47 27.34
CA TRP A 585 10.16 -6.46 26.63
C TRP A 585 10.56 -5.01 26.38
N THR A 586 11.80 -4.66 26.70
CA THR A 586 12.25 -3.27 26.77
C THR A 586 13.21 -2.89 25.65
N PRO A 587 13.26 -1.62 25.21
CA PRO A 587 12.29 -0.55 25.51
C PRO A 587 10.87 -0.88 25.02
N ALA A 588 9.87 -0.71 25.90
CA ALA A 588 8.50 -1.14 25.64
C ALA A 588 7.69 -0.01 24.98
N LEU A 589 7.01 -0.29 23.86
CA LEU A 589 6.02 0.65 23.28
C LEU A 589 4.70 0.65 24.07
N LEU A 590 4.39 -0.42 24.80
CA LEU A 590 3.12 -0.63 25.50
C LEU A 590 3.32 -0.76 27.01
N LYS A 591 2.26 -0.50 27.77
CA LYS A 591 2.12 -0.80 29.19
C LYS A 591 1.30 -2.07 29.40
N ALA A 592 1.36 -2.64 30.60
CA ALA A 592 0.63 -3.86 30.95
C ALA A 592 -0.91 -3.73 30.86
N ASP A 593 -1.45 -2.52 30.82
CA ASP A 593 -2.88 -2.23 30.59
C ASP A 593 -3.25 -2.01 29.11
N GLY A 594 -2.28 -2.13 28.20
CA GLY A 594 -2.44 -1.89 26.76
C GLY A 594 -2.35 -0.42 26.33
N SER A 595 -2.16 0.52 27.27
CA SER A 595 -1.87 1.92 26.91
C SER A 595 -0.41 2.10 26.44
N LEU A 596 -0.12 3.21 25.76
CA LEU A 596 1.24 3.49 25.27
C LEU A 596 2.17 3.95 26.40
N THR A 597 3.46 3.61 26.32
CA THR A 597 4.51 4.35 27.06
C THR A 597 4.71 5.75 26.46
N LEU A 598 5.49 6.62 27.11
CA LEU A 598 5.90 7.90 26.50
C LEU A 598 6.68 7.66 25.19
N TYR A 599 7.56 6.66 25.19
CA TYR A 599 8.27 6.19 23.99
C TYR A 599 7.31 5.63 22.91
N GLY A 600 6.33 4.81 23.29
CA GLY A 600 5.29 4.32 22.36
C GLY A 600 4.42 5.44 21.78
N THR A 601 4.13 6.46 22.58
CA THR A 601 3.42 7.67 22.15
C THR A 601 4.25 8.46 21.14
N PHE A 602 5.55 8.62 21.40
CA PHE A 602 6.49 9.25 20.48
C PHE A 602 6.61 8.48 19.15
N VAL A 603 6.82 7.15 19.19
CA VAL A 603 6.93 6.31 17.99
C VAL A 603 5.64 6.34 17.17
N LYS A 604 4.47 6.26 17.81
CA LYS A 604 3.19 6.41 17.12
C LYS A 604 3.06 7.77 16.43
N GLY A 605 3.46 8.85 17.10
CA GLY A 605 3.49 10.19 16.51
C GLY A 605 4.44 10.30 15.32
N TYR A 606 5.68 9.79 15.46
CA TYR A 606 6.68 9.79 14.39
C TYR A 606 6.19 9.05 13.15
N LEU A 607 5.68 7.82 13.30
CA LEU A 607 5.15 7.04 12.17
C LEU A 607 3.88 7.66 11.58
N SER A 608 3.02 8.27 12.41
CA SER A 608 1.79 8.93 11.92
C SER A 608 2.08 10.22 11.14
N SER A 609 3.14 10.95 11.48
CA SER A 609 3.58 12.17 10.76
C SER A 609 4.09 11.92 9.33
N LEU A 610 3.98 10.66 8.86
CA LEU A 610 4.35 10.23 7.51
C LEU A 610 3.13 10.17 6.57
N ALA A 611 1.93 9.93 7.11
CA ALA A 611 0.71 9.76 6.31
C ALA A 611 0.09 11.09 5.88
N SER A 612 0.38 12.18 6.59
CA SER A 612 -0.12 13.51 6.28
C SER A 612 0.90 14.61 6.55
N ALA A 613 0.71 15.77 5.91
CA ALA A 613 1.40 17.02 6.25
C ALA A 613 0.37 18.15 6.31
N HIS A 614 0.31 18.85 7.44
CA HIS A 614 -0.59 19.97 7.70
C HIS A 614 0.24 21.25 7.85
N PHE A 615 0.33 22.09 6.83
CA PHE A 615 1.30 23.20 6.80
C PHE A 615 0.74 24.50 6.22
N ALA A 616 1.36 25.62 6.60
CA ALA A 616 0.99 26.94 6.09
C ALA A 616 2.00 27.44 5.05
N VAL A 617 1.53 28.20 4.05
CA VAL A 617 2.35 28.90 3.06
C VAL A 617 2.08 30.40 3.11
N ILE A 618 3.15 31.18 3.27
CA ILE A 618 3.13 32.66 3.35
C ILE A 618 4.15 33.27 2.39
N GLY A 619 3.88 34.46 1.86
CA GLY A 619 4.80 35.22 1.00
C GLY A 619 4.68 36.71 1.25
N ASP A 620 5.74 37.45 0.95
CA ASP A 620 5.73 38.92 0.97
C ASP A 620 5.33 39.46 2.36
N TYR A 621 6.09 38.99 3.36
CA TYR A 621 5.94 39.23 4.80
C TYR A 621 7.24 39.80 5.40
N GLY A 622 7.36 39.95 6.72
CA GLY A 622 8.54 40.53 7.34
C GLY A 622 8.61 42.05 7.17
N SER A 623 7.50 42.73 7.46
CA SER A 623 7.39 44.20 7.50
C SER A 623 7.16 44.76 8.91
N ALA A 624 7.05 43.89 9.93
CA ALA A 624 6.83 44.24 11.34
C ALA A 624 5.59 45.14 11.55
N GLY A 625 4.43 44.69 11.05
CA GLY A 625 3.19 45.48 11.07
C GLY A 625 1.94 44.71 11.53
N GLN A 626 0.85 45.46 11.78
CA GLN A 626 -0.44 44.89 12.19
C GLN A 626 -1.13 44.04 11.10
N ALA A 627 -0.66 44.08 9.84
CA ALA A 627 -1.17 43.17 8.81
C ALA A 627 -0.56 41.77 8.99
N GLU A 628 0.76 41.71 8.97
CA GLU A 628 1.56 40.52 9.29
C GLU A 628 1.23 39.91 10.64
N SER A 629 1.12 40.72 11.71
CA SER A 629 0.81 40.20 13.05
C SER A 629 -0.53 39.45 13.11
N ASP A 630 -1.51 39.84 12.30
CA ASP A 630 -2.80 39.16 12.24
C ASP A 630 -2.73 37.88 11.38
N VAL A 631 -1.97 37.91 10.29
CA VAL A 631 -1.71 36.72 9.45
C VAL A 631 -0.91 35.66 10.23
N ALA A 632 0.10 36.07 11.00
CA ALA A 632 0.85 35.20 11.89
C ALA A 632 -0.04 34.56 12.97
N ASN A 633 -0.87 35.36 13.65
CA ASN A 633 -1.84 34.85 14.62
C ASN A 633 -2.86 33.90 13.98
N GLN A 634 -3.29 34.17 12.76
CA GLN A 634 -4.15 33.29 11.97
C GLN A 634 -3.45 31.96 11.64
N ILE A 635 -2.21 31.98 11.13
CA ILE A 635 -1.42 30.77 10.86
C ILE A 635 -1.28 29.92 12.12
N LYS A 636 -0.91 30.54 13.26
CA LYS A 636 -0.82 29.84 14.55
C LYS A 636 -2.15 29.23 15.00
N SER A 637 -3.28 29.87 14.68
CA SER A 637 -4.61 29.36 15.05
C SER A 637 -5.01 28.06 14.32
N TRP A 638 -4.32 27.72 13.23
CA TRP A 638 -4.48 26.43 12.54
C TRP A 638 -3.68 25.30 13.20
N ASN A 639 -2.65 25.63 14.00
CA ASN A 639 -1.66 24.68 14.53
C ASN A 639 -0.96 23.84 13.43
N PRO A 640 -0.31 24.47 12.44
CA PRO A 640 0.42 23.76 11.40
C PRO A 640 1.64 23.01 11.97
N ASP A 641 1.98 21.87 11.38
CA ASP A 641 3.20 21.12 11.65
C ASP A 641 4.43 21.98 11.36
N PHE A 642 4.41 22.73 10.26
CA PHE A 642 5.47 23.65 9.83
C PHE A 642 4.93 24.76 8.91
N ILE A 643 5.77 25.77 8.66
CA ILE A 643 5.49 26.90 7.77
C ILE A 643 6.52 26.88 6.64
N VAL A 644 6.07 27.12 5.41
CA VAL A 644 6.90 27.28 4.20
C VAL A 644 6.71 28.69 3.66
N THR A 645 7.75 29.33 3.11
CA THR A 645 7.61 30.67 2.49
C THR A 645 7.79 30.64 0.97
N VAL A 646 7.17 31.61 0.29
CA VAL A 646 7.42 31.95 -1.12
C VAL A 646 8.25 33.23 -1.27
N GLY A 647 9.11 33.51 -0.27
CA GLY A 647 10.11 34.57 -0.32
C GLY A 647 9.62 35.96 0.07
N ASP A 648 10.58 36.90 -0.01
CA ASP A 648 10.55 38.23 0.60
C ASP A 648 10.23 38.14 2.09
N ASN A 649 11.26 37.79 2.86
CA ASN A 649 11.16 37.46 4.28
C ASN A 649 11.51 38.63 5.21
N ASN A 650 12.21 39.66 4.70
CA ASN A 650 12.78 40.73 5.53
C ASN A 650 12.82 42.09 4.79
N TYR A 651 11.70 42.82 4.75
CA TYR A 651 11.65 44.17 4.20
C TYR A 651 12.42 45.18 5.09
N GLY A 652 13.00 46.26 4.53
CA GLY A 652 13.00 46.64 3.12
C GLY A 652 14.24 46.23 2.33
N THR A 653 15.28 45.65 2.94
CA THR A 653 16.55 45.34 2.26
C THR A 653 17.28 44.11 2.82
N GLY A 654 16.59 43.17 3.48
CA GLY A 654 17.22 41.92 3.93
C GLY A 654 18.22 42.10 5.07
N ALA A 655 18.18 43.22 5.80
CA ALA A 655 19.23 43.58 6.75
C ALA A 655 19.21 42.74 8.04
N ALA A 656 20.39 42.37 8.55
CA ALA A 656 20.55 41.66 9.83
C ALA A 656 19.99 42.44 11.04
N GLY A 657 19.97 43.78 10.94
CA GLY A 657 19.39 44.64 11.98
C GLY A 657 17.86 44.65 12.05
N THR A 658 17.17 44.07 11.08
CA THR A 658 15.69 43.99 11.02
C THR A 658 15.15 42.57 11.05
N ILE A 659 15.95 41.56 10.63
CA ILE A 659 15.46 40.20 10.39
C ILE A 659 14.73 39.58 11.59
N ASP A 660 15.25 39.74 12.82
CA ASP A 660 14.63 39.16 14.00
C ASP A 660 13.34 39.86 14.46
N ALA A 661 13.24 41.17 14.24
CA ALA A 661 12.02 41.94 14.52
C ALA A 661 10.93 41.72 13.45
N ASN A 662 11.35 41.44 12.21
CA ASN A 662 10.47 41.14 11.09
C ASN A 662 9.98 39.69 11.10
N ILE A 663 10.82 38.71 11.48
CA ILE A 663 10.48 37.28 11.41
C ILE A 663 10.32 36.67 12.81
N GLY A 664 11.36 36.75 13.63
CA GLY A 664 11.41 36.13 14.96
C GLY A 664 10.26 36.56 15.88
N GLN A 665 9.89 37.84 15.86
CA GLN A 665 8.75 38.39 16.58
C GLN A 665 7.43 37.62 16.35
N TYR A 666 7.26 37.02 15.17
CA TYR A 666 6.05 36.32 14.78
C TYR A 666 6.23 34.80 14.69
N TYR A 667 7.43 34.28 14.39
CA TYR A 667 7.62 32.87 14.03
C TYR A 667 8.76 32.15 14.78
N HIS A 668 9.33 32.74 15.86
CA HIS A 668 10.41 32.09 16.63
C HIS A 668 10.06 30.66 17.11
N ASP A 669 8.79 30.40 17.42
CA ASP A 669 8.22 29.11 17.85
C ASP A 669 8.17 28.03 16.74
N TYR A 670 8.57 28.39 15.52
CA TYR A 670 8.77 27.48 14.38
C TYR A 670 10.25 27.40 13.93
N ILE A 671 11.10 28.34 14.35
CA ILE A 671 12.49 28.43 13.89
C ILE A 671 13.41 27.63 14.82
N TYR A 672 14.33 26.87 14.23
CA TYR A 672 15.44 26.23 14.95
C TYR A 672 16.69 26.14 14.06
N PRO A 673 17.88 26.45 14.58
CA PRO A 673 18.15 27.01 15.92
C PRO A 673 17.78 28.50 15.97
N TYR A 674 16.84 28.87 16.85
CA TYR A 674 16.50 30.28 17.07
C TYR A 674 17.45 30.92 18.10
N SER A 675 18.08 32.03 17.73
CA SER A 675 19.03 32.77 18.58
C SER A 675 18.62 34.22 18.89
N GLY A 676 17.41 34.62 18.45
CA GLY A 676 16.90 35.98 18.57
C GLY A 676 16.26 36.32 19.93
N ALA A 677 15.61 37.48 19.98
CA ALA A 677 15.18 38.12 21.23
C ALA A 677 13.76 37.77 21.72
N TYR A 678 12.94 37.11 20.89
CA TYR A 678 11.48 37.09 21.12
C TYR A 678 10.94 35.89 21.92
N GLY A 679 11.73 34.83 22.10
CA GLY A 679 11.35 33.69 22.92
C GLY A 679 12.33 32.53 22.82
N ALA A 680 11.90 31.35 23.28
CA ALA A 680 12.56 30.09 22.92
C ALA A 680 12.23 29.74 21.46
N GLY A 681 13.15 29.07 20.78
CA GLY A 681 12.90 28.52 19.44
C GLY A 681 11.93 27.34 19.46
N ALA A 682 11.66 26.79 18.27
CA ALA A 682 11.23 25.41 18.15
C ALA A 682 12.34 24.45 18.66
N ALA A 683 11.98 23.19 18.96
CA ALA A 683 12.97 22.16 19.32
C ALA A 683 13.70 21.54 18.11
N TYR A 684 13.16 21.77 16.90
CA TYR A 684 13.65 21.31 15.60
C TYR A 684 13.07 22.23 14.52
N ASN A 685 13.64 22.26 13.32
CA ASN A 685 13.22 23.28 12.34
C ASN A 685 11.83 22.96 11.75
N ARG A 686 10.92 23.94 11.86
CA ARG A 686 9.54 23.95 11.38
C ARG A 686 9.25 25.20 10.53
N PHE A 687 10.29 25.92 10.08
CA PHE A 687 10.18 27.13 9.27
C PHE A 687 11.14 27.06 8.07
N PHE A 688 10.57 26.95 6.86
CA PHE A 688 11.30 26.66 5.62
C PHE A 688 11.09 27.79 4.60
N PRO A 689 11.89 28.86 4.65
CA PRO A 689 11.77 29.98 3.71
C PRO A 689 12.51 29.72 2.39
N ILE A 690 12.22 30.53 1.38
CA ILE A 690 13.06 30.71 0.18
C ILE A 690 13.51 32.17 0.10
N LEU A 691 14.57 32.46 -0.67
CA LEU A 691 15.02 33.83 -0.88
C LEU A 691 14.09 34.62 -1.81
N GLY A 692 13.72 35.84 -1.39
CA GLY A 692 13.15 36.86 -2.27
C GLY A 692 14.16 37.95 -2.65
N ASN A 693 13.77 38.85 -3.55
CA ASN A 693 14.69 39.92 -3.97
C ASN A 693 15.00 40.90 -2.84
N HIS A 694 14.09 41.13 -1.89
CA HIS A 694 14.37 42.00 -0.75
C HIS A 694 15.44 41.41 0.19
N ASP A 695 15.55 40.09 0.27
CA ASP A 695 16.61 39.41 1.04
C ASP A 695 17.98 39.58 0.34
N TRP A 696 18.01 39.47 -0.99
CA TRP A 696 19.19 39.71 -1.85
C TRP A 696 19.66 41.17 -1.91
N TYR A 697 18.88 42.15 -1.42
CA TYR A 697 19.32 43.54 -1.35
C TYR A 697 20.44 43.77 -0.32
N THR A 698 20.70 42.81 0.57
CA THR A 698 21.98 42.73 1.30
C THR A 698 22.92 41.74 0.60
N THR A 699 24.21 42.09 0.50
CA THR A 699 25.26 41.31 -0.16
C THR A 699 25.18 39.80 0.15
N ASN A 700 25.11 38.98 -0.90
CA ASN A 700 25.03 37.52 -0.85
C ASN A 700 23.83 36.95 -0.07
N ALA A 701 22.79 37.77 0.18
CA ALA A 701 21.70 37.48 1.12
C ALA A 701 22.20 37.04 2.52
N GLN A 702 23.42 37.44 2.92
CA GLN A 702 24.11 36.90 4.09
C GLN A 702 23.27 36.91 5.39
N PRO A 703 22.46 37.93 5.72
CA PRO A 703 21.65 37.90 6.94
C PRO A 703 20.58 36.81 7.00
N TYR A 704 20.09 36.32 5.86
CA TYR A 704 19.19 35.16 5.81
C TYR A 704 19.97 33.87 6.13
N LEU A 705 21.16 33.71 5.54
CA LEU A 705 22.07 32.57 5.76
C LEU A 705 22.65 32.54 7.18
N ASP A 706 22.81 33.71 7.82
CA ASP A 706 23.26 33.82 9.21
C ASP A 706 22.12 33.56 10.24
N TYR A 707 20.86 33.53 9.81
CA TYR A 707 19.68 33.54 10.71
C TYR A 707 18.85 32.25 10.68
N PHE A 708 18.81 31.57 9.53
CA PHE A 708 18.19 30.24 9.40
C PHE A 708 19.26 29.14 9.44
N SER A 709 18.81 27.89 9.50
CA SER A 709 19.66 26.73 9.19
C SER A 709 18.83 25.71 8.43
N LEU A 710 19.23 25.44 7.19
CA LEU A 710 18.40 24.78 6.17
C LEU A 710 19.18 23.67 5.45
N PRO A 711 18.49 22.74 4.75
CA PRO A 711 19.15 21.74 3.93
C PRO A 711 19.94 22.33 2.73
N GLY A 712 20.71 21.48 2.04
CA GLY A 712 21.32 21.81 0.76
C GLY A 712 22.40 22.90 0.85
N ASN A 713 22.19 24.00 0.12
CA ASN A 713 23.03 25.21 0.20
C ASN A 713 22.28 26.42 0.80
N GLU A 714 21.12 26.18 1.41
CA GLU A 714 20.21 27.13 2.06
C GLU A 714 19.55 28.19 1.14
N ARG A 715 20.15 28.50 -0.02
CA ARG A 715 19.56 29.36 -1.07
C ARG A 715 18.53 28.57 -1.89
N TYR A 716 18.90 27.36 -2.30
CA TYR A 716 18.01 26.38 -2.90
C TYR A 716 18.27 24.98 -2.32
N TYR A 717 17.20 24.24 -2.02
CA TYR A 717 17.27 23.01 -1.24
C TYR A 717 15.99 22.16 -1.34
N ASP A 718 16.05 20.93 -0.84
CA ASP A 718 14.89 20.03 -0.75
C ASP A 718 14.69 19.48 0.67
N PHE A 719 13.45 19.07 0.97
CA PHE A 719 13.11 18.29 2.17
C PHE A 719 11.76 17.57 2.02
N VAL A 720 11.58 16.46 2.74
CA VAL A 720 10.31 15.71 2.79
C VAL A 720 9.63 15.92 4.15
N ARG A 721 8.31 16.11 4.14
CA ARG A 721 7.44 16.03 5.33
C ARG A 721 6.12 15.35 4.94
N GLY A 722 5.69 14.37 5.73
CA GLY A 722 4.54 13.54 5.38
C GLY A 722 4.66 12.96 3.97
N PRO A 723 3.60 13.04 3.14
CA PRO A 723 3.55 12.56 1.76
C PRO A 723 4.08 13.58 0.73
N VAL A 724 4.77 14.64 1.16
CA VAL A 724 5.13 15.78 0.31
C VAL A 724 6.63 16.02 0.26
N HIS A 725 7.17 16.14 -0.96
CA HIS A 725 8.52 16.62 -1.24
C HIS A 725 8.47 18.11 -1.60
N PHE A 726 9.24 18.92 -0.87
CA PHE A 726 9.33 20.36 -1.03
C PHE A 726 10.63 20.70 -1.75
N PHE A 727 10.53 21.42 -2.87
CA PHE A 727 11.67 21.88 -3.65
C PHE A 727 11.73 23.40 -3.62
N MET A 728 12.78 23.93 -3.00
CA MET A 728 12.91 25.31 -2.60
C MET A 728 13.90 26.00 -3.54
N LEU A 729 13.44 26.98 -4.33
CA LEU A 729 14.22 27.61 -5.40
C LEU A 729 14.58 29.06 -5.07
N ASP A 730 15.84 29.43 -5.36
CA ASP A 730 16.21 30.83 -5.51
C ASP A 730 15.88 31.30 -6.94
N SER A 731 15.25 32.46 -7.03
CA SER A 731 14.74 33.05 -8.26
C SER A 731 15.30 34.43 -8.58
N ASP A 732 16.18 34.98 -7.72
CA ASP A 732 16.78 36.29 -7.96
C ASP A 732 17.91 36.20 -9.01
N PRO A 733 18.04 37.18 -9.92
CA PRO A 733 19.15 37.24 -10.88
C PRO A 733 20.56 37.27 -10.26
N SER A 734 20.69 37.50 -8.95
CA SER A 734 21.92 37.44 -8.17
C SER A 734 22.40 36.01 -7.85
N GLU A 735 21.54 34.99 -7.96
CA GLU A 735 21.86 33.60 -7.65
C GLU A 735 23.02 33.07 -8.55
N PRO A 736 24.21 32.75 -7.99
CA PRO A 736 25.39 32.42 -8.78
C PRO A 736 25.29 31.11 -9.59
N ASP A 737 24.49 30.14 -9.14
CA ASP A 737 24.23 28.88 -9.85
C ASP A 737 23.15 29.04 -10.96
N GLY A 738 22.47 30.20 -10.99
CA GLY A 738 21.64 30.73 -12.07
C GLY A 738 20.16 30.32 -12.07
N ILE A 739 19.31 31.18 -12.67
CA ILE A 739 17.84 31.05 -12.65
C ILE A 739 17.17 30.66 -13.98
N SER A 740 17.94 30.26 -14.99
CA SER A 740 17.38 29.79 -16.28
C SER A 740 17.13 28.28 -16.27
N SER A 741 16.26 27.76 -17.14
CA SER A 741 16.00 26.32 -17.29
C SER A 741 17.18 25.46 -17.76
N LEU A 742 18.37 26.07 -17.96
CA LEU A 742 19.63 25.40 -18.26
C LEU A 742 20.68 25.56 -17.14
N SER A 743 20.32 26.19 -16.02
CA SER A 743 21.24 26.51 -14.91
C SER A 743 21.64 25.28 -14.09
N VAL A 744 22.59 25.45 -13.16
CA VAL A 744 22.98 24.37 -12.24
C VAL A 744 21.81 24.05 -11.29
N GLN A 745 21.11 25.07 -10.81
CA GLN A 745 19.89 24.92 -10.00
C GLN A 745 18.79 24.16 -10.76
N ALA A 746 18.51 24.52 -12.02
CA ALA A 746 17.49 23.86 -12.82
C ALA A 746 17.82 22.38 -13.13
N GLN A 747 19.11 22.07 -13.33
CA GLN A 747 19.59 20.69 -13.49
C GLN A 747 19.48 19.88 -12.19
N TRP A 748 19.78 20.49 -11.03
CA TRP A 748 19.54 19.87 -9.72
C TRP A 748 18.05 19.55 -9.54
N LEU A 749 17.16 20.52 -9.77
CA LEU A 749 15.71 20.31 -9.63
C LEU A 749 15.19 19.21 -10.56
N GLN A 750 15.60 19.20 -11.83
CA GLN A 750 15.21 18.17 -12.79
C GLN A 750 15.60 16.77 -12.30
N ASN A 751 16.80 16.61 -11.76
CA ASN A 751 17.28 15.33 -11.24
C ASN A 751 16.55 14.94 -9.94
N ALA A 752 16.31 15.90 -9.04
CA ALA A 752 15.70 15.66 -7.73
C ALA A 752 14.20 15.32 -7.84
N LEU A 753 13.46 15.96 -8.75
CA LEU A 753 12.08 15.57 -9.09
C LEU A 753 12.05 14.17 -9.70
N ALA A 754 12.97 13.87 -10.63
CA ALA A 754 13.01 12.59 -11.35
C ALA A 754 13.35 11.35 -10.48
N VAL A 755 13.78 11.54 -9.23
CA VAL A 755 14.04 10.46 -8.26
C VAL A 755 13.15 10.52 -7.00
N SER A 756 12.21 11.46 -6.91
CA SER A 756 11.30 11.50 -5.76
C SER A 756 10.26 10.41 -5.82
N THR A 757 9.96 9.85 -4.65
CA THR A 757 8.91 8.85 -4.43
C THR A 757 7.81 9.34 -3.48
N SER A 758 7.78 10.65 -3.20
CA SER A 758 6.67 11.26 -2.46
C SER A 758 5.42 11.36 -3.34
N PRO A 759 4.21 11.08 -2.81
CA PRO A 759 2.95 11.27 -3.52
C PRO A 759 2.72 12.66 -4.11
N TRP A 760 3.31 13.71 -3.52
CA TRP A 760 3.23 15.10 -4.03
C TRP A 760 4.60 15.77 -4.10
N ASN A 761 4.84 16.47 -5.21
CA ASN A 761 6.05 17.25 -5.46
C ASN A 761 5.70 18.73 -5.64
N LEU A 762 6.07 19.57 -4.66
CA LEU A 762 5.73 20.99 -4.64
C LEU A 762 6.98 21.85 -4.84
N VAL A 763 6.96 22.75 -5.83
CA VAL A 763 8.07 23.65 -6.12
C VAL A 763 7.74 25.06 -5.62
N PHE A 764 8.63 25.67 -4.85
CA PHE A 764 8.50 27.01 -4.28
C PHE A 764 9.53 27.94 -4.93
N VAL A 765 9.08 29.06 -5.50
CA VAL A 765 9.91 29.97 -6.30
C VAL A 765 9.40 31.41 -6.17
N HIS A 766 10.20 32.36 -5.66
CA HIS A 766 9.66 33.67 -5.25
C HIS A 766 9.07 34.46 -6.43
N HIS A 767 9.84 34.72 -7.49
CA HIS A 767 9.34 35.40 -8.67
C HIS A 767 8.41 34.48 -9.50
N ALA A 768 7.13 34.87 -9.66
CA ALA A 768 6.12 34.04 -10.31
C ALA A 768 6.42 33.71 -11.80
N PRO A 769 6.48 32.42 -12.21
CA PRO A 769 6.59 32.02 -13.61
C PRO A 769 5.38 32.49 -14.45
N PHE A 770 4.19 32.47 -13.83
CA PHE A 770 2.93 32.94 -14.40
C PHE A 770 2.18 33.77 -13.35
N SER A 771 1.80 34.99 -13.74
CA SER A 771 1.05 35.95 -12.91
C SER A 771 0.33 36.97 -13.79
N SER A 772 -0.85 37.40 -13.35
CA SER A 772 -1.66 38.52 -13.85
C SER A 772 -1.51 39.79 -13.00
N GLY A 773 -0.59 39.82 -12.05
CA GLY A 773 -0.35 40.93 -11.12
C GLY A 773 0.27 42.17 -11.76
N GLN A 774 0.98 42.94 -10.96
CA GLN A 774 1.67 44.18 -11.37
C GLN A 774 3.07 43.89 -11.93
N HIS A 775 3.76 42.87 -11.41
CA HIS A 775 5.07 42.42 -11.87
C HIS A 775 4.91 41.42 -13.02
N GLY A 776 3.94 40.51 -12.89
CA GLY A 776 3.49 39.61 -13.94
C GLY A 776 4.38 38.39 -14.15
N SER A 777 4.14 37.69 -15.27
CA SER A 777 4.76 36.40 -15.57
C SER A 777 6.25 36.54 -15.94
N ASN A 778 7.16 35.92 -15.19
CA ASN A 778 8.60 35.88 -15.49
C ASN A 778 8.97 34.75 -16.49
N PRO A 779 9.34 35.03 -17.76
CA PRO A 779 9.59 33.99 -18.76
C PRO A 779 10.84 33.14 -18.48
N THR A 780 11.81 33.65 -17.72
CA THR A 780 13.06 32.93 -17.39
C THR A 780 12.79 31.72 -16.49
N LEU A 781 11.72 31.80 -15.69
CA LEU A 781 11.29 30.79 -14.72
C LEU A 781 10.16 29.89 -15.26
N GLN A 782 9.80 29.99 -16.55
CA GLN A 782 8.82 29.09 -17.19
C GLN A 782 9.47 27.75 -17.57
N TRP A 783 10.06 27.09 -16.57
CA TRP A 783 10.70 25.78 -16.68
C TRP A 783 9.61 24.69 -16.89
N PRO A 784 9.96 23.51 -17.45
CA PRO A 784 8.99 22.46 -17.74
C PRO A 784 8.65 21.60 -16.51
N TYR A 785 8.34 22.24 -15.36
CA TYR A 785 8.16 21.61 -14.04
C TYR A 785 7.28 20.34 -14.07
N GLN A 786 6.15 20.38 -14.78
CA GLN A 786 5.23 19.23 -14.93
C GLN A 786 5.90 18.02 -15.60
N ALA A 787 6.77 18.26 -16.61
CA ALA A 787 7.48 17.21 -17.33
C ALA A 787 8.74 16.73 -16.58
N TRP A 788 9.10 17.38 -15.47
CA TRP A 788 10.13 16.93 -14.54
C TRP A 788 9.55 16.17 -13.35
N GLY A 789 8.27 16.40 -13.00
CA GLY A 789 7.55 15.63 -11.98
C GLY A 789 6.82 16.46 -10.92
N ALA A 790 6.72 17.79 -11.08
CA ALA A 790 6.04 18.65 -10.09
C ALA A 790 4.51 18.62 -10.24
N ASP A 791 3.80 18.59 -9.10
CA ASP A 791 2.34 18.59 -8.98
C ASP A 791 1.76 20.00 -8.75
N ALA A 792 2.55 20.92 -8.18
CA ALA A 792 2.22 22.35 -8.14
C ALA A 792 3.48 23.22 -8.07
N VAL A 793 3.31 24.50 -8.43
CA VAL A 793 4.34 25.54 -8.26
C VAL A 793 3.74 26.71 -7.47
N LEU A 794 4.43 27.18 -6.43
CA LEU A 794 3.99 28.24 -5.52
C LEU A 794 4.99 29.41 -5.53
N SER A 795 4.47 30.65 -5.52
CA SER A 795 5.26 31.87 -5.73
C SER A 795 4.68 33.09 -5.00
N GLY A 796 5.49 34.15 -4.86
CA GLY A 796 5.15 35.43 -4.23
C GLY A 796 5.39 36.59 -5.20
N HIS A 797 6.04 37.67 -4.73
CA HIS A 797 6.55 38.82 -5.49
C HIS A 797 5.48 39.76 -6.07
N ASP A 798 4.43 39.19 -6.66
CA ASP A 798 3.19 39.92 -6.91
C ASP A 798 2.32 39.88 -5.65
N HIS A 799 2.17 41.04 -4.98
CA HIS A 799 1.43 41.21 -3.73
C HIS A 799 -0.10 41.00 -3.88
N THR A 800 -0.48 39.78 -4.22
CA THR A 800 -1.81 39.31 -4.59
C THR A 800 -1.88 37.80 -4.33
N TYR A 801 -3.08 37.22 -4.37
CA TYR A 801 -3.24 35.79 -4.60
C TYR A 801 -3.83 35.51 -5.98
N GLU A 802 -3.26 34.54 -6.68
CA GLU A 802 -3.78 34.07 -7.95
C GLU A 802 -3.55 32.56 -8.09
N ARG A 803 -4.59 31.83 -8.48
CA ARG A 803 -4.48 30.43 -8.92
C ARG A 803 -4.63 30.37 -10.44
N ILE A 804 -3.61 29.82 -11.08
CA ILE A 804 -3.50 29.57 -12.52
C ILE A 804 -3.46 28.05 -12.72
N VAL A 805 -4.03 27.54 -13.80
CA VAL A 805 -3.90 26.12 -14.17
C VAL A 805 -3.48 26.03 -15.62
N LYS A 806 -2.23 25.60 -15.85
CA LYS A 806 -1.60 25.60 -17.18
C LYS A 806 -1.16 24.18 -17.52
N ASN A 807 -1.63 23.63 -18.64
CA ASN A 807 -1.38 22.25 -19.06
C ASN A 807 -1.78 21.19 -17.99
N ASN A 808 -2.74 21.50 -17.11
CA ASN A 808 -3.15 20.74 -15.92
C ASN A 808 -2.22 20.86 -14.69
N LEU A 809 -1.09 21.58 -14.77
CA LEU A 809 -0.29 21.93 -13.60
C LEU A 809 -0.86 23.21 -12.93
N PRO A 810 -1.25 23.19 -11.64
CA PRO A 810 -1.56 24.39 -10.88
C PRO A 810 -0.31 25.22 -10.57
N TYR A 811 -0.45 26.53 -10.72
CA TYR A 811 0.49 27.56 -10.28
C TYR A 811 -0.23 28.50 -9.32
N PHE A 812 0.44 28.87 -8.22
CA PHE A 812 -0.09 29.77 -7.20
C PHE A 812 0.82 30.98 -7.03
N VAL A 813 0.23 32.17 -6.95
CA VAL A 813 0.82 33.39 -6.39
C VAL A 813 0.18 33.63 -5.02
N ASN A 814 0.95 34.02 -4.01
CA ASN A 814 0.48 34.21 -2.63
C ASN A 814 1.27 35.30 -1.86
N GLY A 815 1.40 36.49 -2.45
CA GLY A 815 2.04 37.64 -1.81
C GLY A 815 1.11 38.42 -0.87
N LEU A 816 0.47 37.73 0.07
CA LEU A 816 -0.55 38.30 0.97
C LEU A 816 -0.13 38.35 2.45
N GLY A 817 1.13 38.03 2.77
CA GLY A 817 1.59 37.76 4.14
C GLY A 817 1.63 38.95 5.10
N GLY A 818 1.64 40.19 4.60
CA GLY A 818 1.46 41.38 5.45
C GLY A 818 2.23 42.64 5.07
N SER A 819 2.97 42.63 3.94
CA SER A 819 3.60 43.82 3.36
C SER A 819 2.58 44.73 2.65
N SER A 820 2.76 45.06 1.38
CA SER A 820 1.79 45.83 0.57
C SER A 820 0.74 44.92 -0.11
N LEU A 821 -0.22 45.51 -0.84
CA LEU A 821 -1.15 44.82 -1.74
C LEU A 821 -1.20 45.52 -3.09
N TYR A 822 -1.17 44.76 -4.20
CA TYR A 822 -1.18 45.28 -5.56
C TYR A 822 -2.53 45.10 -6.27
N ASN A 823 -2.68 45.78 -7.40
CA ASN A 823 -3.78 45.57 -8.33
C ASN A 823 -3.35 44.62 -9.45
N PHE A 824 -4.26 43.77 -9.92
CA PHE A 824 -4.03 42.97 -11.11
C PHE A 824 -3.91 43.85 -12.37
N GLY A 825 -3.00 43.48 -13.25
CA GLY A 825 -2.87 44.02 -14.61
C GLY A 825 -3.91 43.40 -15.56
N THR A 826 -3.45 42.96 -16.74
CA THR A 826 -4.31 42.22 -17.67
C THR A 826 -4.27 40.74 -17.33
N PRO A 827 -5.42 40.08 -17.06
CA PRO A 827 -5.47 38.65 -16.77
C PRO A 827 -4.84 37.79 -17.85
N ILE A 828 -3.98 36.84 -17.46
CA ILE A 828 -3.52 35.78 -18.36
C ILE A 828 -4.64 34.75 -18.59
N ALA A 829 -4.63 34.10 -19.75
CA ALA A 829 -5.73 33.22 -20.17
C ALA A 829 -5.94 31.99 -19.25
N ASP A 830 -4.88 31.53 -18.59
CA ASP A 830 -4.88 30.35 -17.72
C ASP A 830 -5.30 30.66 -16.26
N SER A 831 -5.61 31.92 -15.96
CA SER A 831 -6.00 32.43 -14.63
C SER A 831 -7.40 31.93 -14.22
N GLN A 832 -7.47 31.16 -13.13
CA GLN A 832 -8.72 30.55 -12.63
C GLN A 832 -9.36 31.36 -11.52
N PHE A 833 -8.57 31.86 -10.58
CA PHE A 833 -9.03 32.66 -9.44
C PHE A 833 -8.02 33.75 -9.08
N ARG A 834 -8.50 34.91 -8.61
CA ARG A 834 -7.69 36.09 -8.26
C ARG A 834 -8.27 36.82 -7.06
N TYR A 835 -7.43 37.20 -6.09
CA TYR A 835 -7.82 37.93 -4.89
C TYR A 835 -6.72 38.90 -4.42
N ASN A 836 -7.11 40.14 -4.13
CA ASN A 836 -6.22 41.19 -3.62
C ASN A 836 -6.94 42.15 -2.65
N ALA A 837 -8.09 41.74 -2.10
CA ALA A 837 -8.95 42.62 -1.30
C ALA A 837 -8.57 42.67 0.20
N ASN A 838 -7.73 41.73 0.67
CA ASN A 838 -7.19 41.69 2.03
C ASN A 838 -5.92 40.81 2.04
N TYR A 839 -5.18 40.89 3.14
CA TYR A 839 -4.09 39.97 3.49
C TYR A 839 -4.60 38.57 3.83
N GLY A 840 -3.70 37.60 3.94
CA GLY A 840 -4.02 36.21 4.26
C GLY A 840 -2.81 35.28 4.08
N ALA A 841 -3.06 34.00 4.24
CA ALA A 841 -2.09 32.95 3.94
C ALA A 841 -2.81 31.73 3.34
N MET A 842 -2.04 30.78 2.82
CA MET A 842 -2.56 29.51 2.34
C MET A 842 -2.38 28.44 3.43
N LEU A 843 -3.43 27.68 3.72
CA LEU A 843 -3.36 26.43 4.48
C LEU A 843 -3.31 25.27 3.48
N VAL A 844 -2.48 24.25 3.77
CA VAL A 844 -2.34 23.07 2.92
C VAL A 844 -2.42 21.80 3.78
N ASP A 845 -3.34 20.92 3.40
CA ASP A 845 -3.50 19.57 3.96
C ASP A 845 -3.13 18.56 2.87
N ALA A 846 -2.15 17.70 3.14
CA ALA A 846 -1.76 16.61 2.24
C ALA A 846 -1.90 15.25 2.93
N THR A 847 -2.37 14.25 2.17
CA THR A 847 -2.32 12.81 2.46
C THR A 847 -1.59 12.09 1.33
N ASP A 848 -1.41 10.77 1.41
CA ASP A 848 -0.86 9.95 0.32
C ASP A 848 -1.72 9.95 -0.98
N THR A 849 -2.98 10.37 -0.89
CA THR A 849 -4.02 10.14 -1.89
C THR A 849 -4.76 11.41 -2.32
N ALA A 850 -4.67 12.50 -1.54
CA ALA A 850 -5.16 13.82 -1.89
C ALA A 850 -4.28 14.93 -1.31
N ILE A 851 -4.23 16.09 -1.97
CA ILE A 851 -3.72 17.33 -1.40
C ILE A 851 -4.74 18.45 -1.60
N HIS A 852 -4.87 19.34 -0.62
CA HIS A 852 -5.88 20.37 -0.54
C HIS A 852 -5.23 21.71 -0.17
N PHE A 853 -5.44 22.72 -1.01
CA PHE A 853 -4.93 24.07 -0.85
C PHE A 853 -6.09 25.02 -0.57
N GLN A 854 -6.03 25.80 0.51
CA GLN A 854 -7.03 26.81 0.87
C GLN A 854 -6.38 28.19 1.00
N LEU A 855 -6.77 29.17 0.20
CA LEU A 855 -6.50 30.57 0.56
C LEU A 855 -7.46 30.96 1.68
N ILE A 856 -6.94 31.39 2.81
CA ILE A 856 -7.72 31.94 3.92
C ILE A 856 -7.29 33.38 4.15
N ASN A 857 -8.23 34.32 4.05
CA ASN A 857 -7.95 35.73 4.30
C ASN A 857 -7.87 36.03 5.81
N ARG A 858 -7.28 37.17 6.16
CA ARG A 858 -7.09 37.70 7.52
C ARG A 858 -8.35 37.78 8.40
N ALA A 859 -9.55 37.68 7.83
CA ALA A 859 -10.82 37.61 8.57
C ALA A 859 -11.28 36.16 8.86
N GLY A 860 -10.45 35.15 8.60
CA GLY A 860 -10.76 33.73 8.80
C GLY A 860 -11.62 33.11 7.69
N ILE A 861 -11.78 33.79 6.55
CA ILE A 861 -12.68 33.35 5.47
C ILE A 861 -11.86 32.67 4.37
N VAL A 862 -12.21 31.41 4.06
CA VAL A 862 -11.71 30.70 2.87
C VAL A 862 -12.19 31.43 1.61
N MET A 863 -11.24 31.91 0.81
CA MET A 863 -11.50 32.69 -0.39
C MET A 863 -11.38 31.85 -1.67
N ASP A 864 -10.44 30.90 -1.70
CA ASP A 864 -10.27 29.92 -2.77
C ASP A 864 -9.92 28.56 -2.17
N SER A 865 -10.26 27.50 -2.90
CA SER A 865 -10.02 26.12 -2.49
C SER A 865 -9.76 25.26 -3.72
N PHE A 866 -8.72 24.42 -3.67
CA PHE A 866 -8.30 23.58 -4.78
C PHE A 866 -7.75 22.25 -4.28
N SER A 867 -7.93 21.17 -5.04
CA SER A 867 -7.38 19.86 -4.70
C SER A 867 -6.84 19.11 -5.90
N LEU A 868 -5.86 18.26 -5.62
CA LEU A 868 -5.41 17.16 -6.47
C LEU A 868 -5.68 15.82 -5.75
N GLY A 869 -5.74 14.73 -6.51
CA GLY A 869 -6.01 13.39 -5.97
C GLY A 869 -7.49 13.09 -5.72
N ALA A 870 -7.76 12.04 -4.97
CA ALA A 870 -9.10 11.55 -4.66
C ALA A 870 -9.49 11.93 -3.22
N LEU A 871 -10.43 12.88 -3.08
CA LEU A 871 -10.92 13.31 -1.77
C LEU A 871 -11.48 12.12 -0.97
N PRO A 872 -11.10 11.94 0.32
CA PRO A 872 -11.70 10.94 1.20
C PRO A 872 -13.22 11.13 1.28
N ALA A 873 -13.98 10.04 1.11
CA ALA A 873 -15.45 10.10 1.03
C ALA A 873 -16.11 10.69 2.29
N ASP A 874 -15.44 10.57 3.44
CA ASP A 874 -15.90 11.03 4.75
C ASP A 874 -15.42 12.45 5.10
N SER A 875 -14.79 13.20 4.18
CA SER A 875 -14.38 14.60 4.39
C SER A 875 -15.58 15.57 4.36
N ILE A 876 -16.60 15.29 5.18
CA ILE A 876 -17.67 16.23 5.52
C ILE A 876 -17.08 17.28 6.45
N PHE A 877 -16.40 18.26 5.85
CA PHE A 877 -16.07 19.50 6.55
C PHE A 877 -17.36 20.07 7.14
N LEU A 878 -17.42 20.16 8.48
CA LEU A 878 -18.44 20.92 9.16
C LEU A 878 -18.39 22.36 8.62
N PRO A 879 -19.44 22.88 7.95
CA PRO A 879 -19.48 24.29 7.63
C PRO A 879 -19.44 25.03 8.95
N LEU A 880 -18.51 25.97 9.11
CA LEU A 880 -18.34 26.72 10.35
C LEU A 880 -19.54 27.66 10.53
N ILE A 881 -20.62 27.18 11.15
CA ILE A 881 -21.86 27.92 11.29
C ILE A 881 -21.63 29.12 12.21
N LEU A 882 -21.72 30.30 11.59
CA LEU A 882 -21.64 31.63 12.20
C LEU A 882 -22.28 31.74 13.58
N ARG A 883 -21.55 32.37 14.50
CA ARG A 883 -22.07 33.03 15.72
C ARG A 883 -21.39 34.38 15.89
#